data_AF-A0A8B6D729-F1
#
_entry.id   AF-A0A8B6D729-F1
#
_cell.length_a   1.000
_cell.length_b   1.000
_cell.length_c   1.000
_cell.angle_alpha   90.00
_cell.angle_beta   90.00
_cell.angle_gamma   90.00
#
_symmetry.space_group_name_H-M   'P 1'
#
loop_
_entity.id
_entity.type
_entity.pdbx_description
1 polymer ?
#
loop_
_entity_poly.entity_id
_entity_poly.type
_entity_poly.pdbx_seq_one_letter_code
_entity_poly.pdbx_strand_id
1 'polypeptide(L)'
;MDALKTRKFCPVGNILPGVNLVIMDKDQKIQPVGASGEIFVGGPTLAHGYLNRPEVQALRFIPLTKGVQTSHGDRLYRTGDWGYMLSDGRLEICGRCDSMVKIRGYSIEVQAVESALMELPMVNACVVLVEGQEGEDKFLVSYIVPEGQTTKKDIRAILKLRLPYYMIPSYFVFLQSIPMVETTGKLDKKALPNFDKEHESDSVTIAAPNTDTEKKVAVVWCKVLKIQDIDIQDSFFDLGGHSLLATELMMNLRQMFDVDLNVRDLFTYPTITTLSQFIEAKKNKRTEELHTIPKVSINLQTDVNRHDPRGIINIDMQLRAFWRTFNLSNERRFKIGRVLLTGATGFLGAFLLREILLQTKCMIKCLVRELPDTTPNQRLEKSLQQFGVLPSDGKPSEQQTLIQSMYTKRVEIIKGDVALINMGMNEDDYTYLCTDIDFIIHAAAYVNLVYPYEAFTGPNVTGTRNVVMFSCTGKIKPIHYISTDAVFPNGMKNCSEDDNIEDNHTELNDGYSQSKWVAEQLISRAGQKGLPVVIYRLGNMSGDRKQAFWNPQDFTLLVLQACAKYGYAPDVDWNMEMTPVDFAAEFIVRCTFNLSTILGKTYHIINDQPLHSRWVFEWMHAHGYPLKIVPFRAGSAGSVVATRLSEDYDTSVLLLEAGMSDLEPDDVTQIPSLWGSLIGSEKDWGYHSVQQKYSHFAYENERAYIAQGKVLGGSSSINAQNIVRGSRNNYDQWEHEGAVGWGYDDVLPFFRKLENATDTSYGDSTLRGLHGPINIKETTGSILQSFHQTAAKEIGFPTVDCNSDDPIGFCKNQMNVKDGKRCSTSTCYLRPALERHNLQVSLRSRVTKVLIRSNKAVGVEFIKDGKRRRILAKHEVILSAGFISSAQILMLSGIGPRKHLQQMKIPLKVDLPVGQNLYDHLLFAVQYNITAPLNINNKKASEPDRILEYIFNREGK
;
A
#
# COMPACT_ATOMS: atom_id res chain seq x y z
N MET A 1 31.36 25.35 -41.40
CA MET A 1 31.32 25.22 -39.94
C MET A 1 29.92 25.58 -39.47
N ASP A 2 29.40 24.87 -38.46
CA ASP A 2 28.17 25.16 -37.69
C ASP A 2 26.78 24.66 -38.12
N ALA A 3 26.67 23.43 -38.64
CA ALA A 3 25.41 22.67 -38.52
C ALA A 3 25.56 21.14 -38.40
N LEU A 4 26.80 20.61 -38.41
CA LEU A 4 27.10 19.17 -38.34
C LEU A 4 27.57 18.70 -36.95
N LYS A 5 27.54 19.58 -35.93
CA LYS A 5 28.02 19.25 -34.57
C LYS A 5 26.93 18.85 -33.57
N THR A 6 25.64 18.89 -33.93
CA THR A 6 24.54 18.73 -32.96
C THR A 6 23.57 17.58 -33.20
N ARG A 7 23.87 16.62 -34.10
CA ARG A 7 23.21 15.30 -34.12
C ARG A 7 24.27 14.19 -34.15
N LYS A 8 24.32 13.33 -33.12
CA LYS A 8 25.16 12.12 -33.06
C LYS A 8 24.35 10.89 -33.49
N PHE A 9 24.12 10.73 -34.79
CA PHE A 9 24.07 9.40 -35.39
C PHE A 9 25.14 9.41 -36.50
N CYS A 10 26.14 8.53 -36.36
CA CYS A 10 27.28 8.49 -37.28
C CYS A 10 26.89 7.60 -38.48
N PRO A 11 26.86 8.10 -39.73
CA PRO A 11 26.58 7.26 -40.90
C PRO A 11 27.64 6.15 -41.00
N VAL A 12 27.21 4.89 -41.09
CA VAL A 12 28.12 3.72 -41.03
C VAL A 12 28.94 3.55 -42.32
N GLY A 13 28.58 4.27 -43.39
CA GLY A 13 29.33 4.37 -44.63
C GLY A 13 28.58 3.81 -45.85
N ASN A 14 29.34 3.54 -46.92
CA ASN A 14 28.81 2.97 -48.17
C ASN A 14 28.74 1.45 -48.10
N ILE A 15 27.79 0.87 -48.83
CA ILE A 15 27.68 -0.58 -49.02
C ILE A 15 28.90 -1.08 -49.80
N LEU A 16 29.52 -2.17 -49.32
CA LEU A 16 30.65 -2.80 -50.00
C LEU A 16 30.22 -3.34 -51.38
N PRO A 17 31.08 -3.25 -52.42
CA PRO A 17 30.77 -3.81 -53.74
C PRO A 17 30.39 -5.29 -53.66
N GLY A 18 29.23 -5.64 -54.23
CA GLY A 18 28.71 -7.01 -54.27
C GLY A 18 27.89 -7.44 -53.05
N VAL A 19 27.90 -6.68 -51.95
CA VAL A 19 27.01 -6.88 -50.80
C VAL A 19 25.66 -6.22 -51.08
N ASN A 20 24.58 -6.94 -50.81
CA ASN A 20 23.21 -6.42 -50.95
C ASN A 20 22.63 -6.19 -49.56
N LEU A 21 22.14 -4.99 -49.28
CA LEU A 21 21.45 -4.66 -48.04
C LEU A 21 19.98 -4.45 -48.33
N VAL A 22 19.12 -5.07 -47.53
CA VAL A 22 17.67 -4.95 -47.63
C VAL A 22 17.13 -4.60 -46.26
N ILE A 23 16.28 -3.59 -46.20
CA ILE A 23 15.62 -3.17 -44.98
C ILE A 23 14.19 -3.71 -45.06
N MET A 24 13.77 -4.48 -44.08
CA MET A 24 12.45 -5.11 -44.08
C MET A 24 11.68 -4.80 -42.80
N ASP A 25 10.37 -4.66 -42.91
CA ASP A 25 9.50 -4.60 -41.74
C ASP A 25 9.29 -5.99 -41.11
N LYS A 26 8.53 -6.02 -40.03
CA LYS A 26 8.14 -7.24 -39.30
C LYS A 26 7.42 -8.29 -40.16
N ASP A 27 6.82 -7.89 -41.28
CA ASP A 27 6.10 -8.75 -42.22
C ASP A 27 7.01 -9.19 -43.39
N GLN A 28 8.33 -8.95 -43.29
CA GLN A 28 9.35 -9.22 -44.30
C GLN A 28 9.10 -8.46 -45.63
N LYS A 29 8.46 -7.29 -45.58
CA LYS A 29 8.32 -6.42 -46.75
C LYS A 29 9.45 -5.40 -46.81
N ILE A 30 10.04 -5.26 -47.99
CA ILE A 30 11.11 -4.29 -48.28
C ILE A 30 10.60 -2.88 -48.01
N GLN A 31 11.36 -2.11 -47.22
CA GLN A 31 11.08 -0.72 -46.90
C GLN A 31 11.67 0.22 -47.96
N PRO A 32 10.96 1.29 -48.31
CA PRO A 32 11.49 2.34 -49.19
C PRO A 32 12.60 3.14 -48.49
N VAL A 33 13.37 3.88 -49.30
CA VAL A 33 14.40 4.81 -48.82
C VAL A 33 13.80 5.80 -47.80
N GLY A 34 14.46 5.98 -46.66
CA GLY A 34 14.03 6.79 -45.53
C GLY A 34 13.08 6.09 -44.54
N ALA A 35 12.52 4.92 -44.88
CA ALA A 35 11.69 4.14 -43.97
C ALA A 35 12.53 3.12 -43.19
N SER A 36 12.30 3.06 -41.87
CA SER A 36 13.06 2.18 -40.96
C SER A 36 12.54 0.75 -40.92
N GLY A 37 13.45 -0.20 -40.75
CA GLY A 37 13.18 -1.62 -40.64
C GLY A 37 14.39 -2.40 -40.13
N GLU A 38 14.24 -3.71 -40.01
CA GLU A 38 15.36 -4.59 -39.68
C GLU A 38 16.28 -4.76 -40.90
N ILE A 39 17.58 -4.76 -40.65
CA ILE A 39 18.62 -4.84 -41.67
C ILE A 39 18.92 -6.31 -42.00
N PHE A 40 18.92 -6.62 -43.30
CA PHE A 40 19.27 -7.92 -43.86
C PHE A 40 20.39 -7.78 -44.87
N VAL A 41 21.33 -8.72 -44.84
CA VAL A 41 22.52 -8.71 -45.70
C VAL A 41 22.50 -9.93 -46.61
N GLY A 42 22.73 -9.73 -47.90
CA GLY A 42 22.86 -10.75 -48.93
C GLY A 42 24.15 -10.57 -49.74
N GLY A 43 24.51 -11.58 -50.52
CA GLY A 43 25.66 -11.53 -51.42
C GLY A 43 26.78 -12.52 -51.06
N PRO A 44 27.94 -12.40 -51.72
CA PRO A 44 28.99 -13.41 -51.72
C PRO A 44 29.75 -13.52 -50.38
N THR A 45 29.59 -12.54 -49.48
CA THR A 45 30.25 -12.50 -48.16
C THR A 45 29.49 -13.27 -47.08
N LEU A 46 28.36 -13.90 -47.41
CA LEU A 46 27.61 -14.70 -46.45
C LEU A 46 28.32 -16.02 -46.13
N ALA A 47 28.42 -16.35 -44.85
CA ALA A 47 28.88 -17.66 -44.41
C ALA A 47 27.94 -18.78 -44.88
N HIS A 48 28.45 -20.01 -45.02
CA HIS A 48 27.63 -21.17 -45.38
C HIS A 48 26.51 -21.45 -44.36
N GLY A 49 26.78 -21.15 -43.08
CA GLY A 49 25.87 -21.36 -41.97
C GLY A 49 26.62 -21.45 -40.64
N TYR A 50 25.90 -21.81 -39.57
CA TYR A 50 26.52 -22.11 -38.28
C TYR A 50 26.93 -23.58 -38.23
N LEU A 51 28.19 -23.85 -37.89
CA LEU A 51 28.69 -25.22 -37.77
C LEU A 51 27.93 -25.97 -36.67
N ASN A 52 27.31 -27.10 -37.02
CA ASN A 52 26.55 -27.97 -36.11
C ASN A 52 25.40 -27.30 -35.34
N ARG A 53 24.80 -26.22 -35.86
CA ARG A 53 23.64 -25.53 -35.25
C ARG A 53 22.52 -25.26 -36.26
N PRO A 54 21.81 -26.30 -36.73
CA PRO A 54 20.76 -26.17 -37.73
C PRO A 54 19.60 -25.25 -37.29
N GLU A 55 19.27 -25.23 -35.99
CA GLU A 55 18.20 -24.42 -35.41
C GLU A 55 18.47 -22.90 -35.50
N VAL A 56 19.71 -22.48 -35.19
CA VAL A 56 20.10 -21.06 -35.29
C VAL A 56 20.27 -20.65 -36.76
N GLN A 57 20.73 -21.57 -37.59
CA GLN A 57 20.89 -21.35 -39.02
C GLN A 57 19.57 -21.03 -39.72
N ALA A 58 18.50 -21.79 -39.44
CA ALA A 58 17.18 -21.54 -40.03
C ALA A 58 16.58 -20.19 -39.64
N LEU A 59 16.89 -19.68 -38.45
CA LEU A 59 16.39 -18.40 -37.94
C LEU A 59 17.15 -17.18 -38.49
N ARG A 60 18.44 -17.35 -38.82
CA ARG A 60 19.33 -16.25 -39.22
C ARG A 60 19.60 -16.21 -40.72
N PHE A 61 19.60 -17.34 -41.42
CA PHE A 61 19.79 -17.42 -42.87
C PHE A 61 18.48 -17.78 -43.55
N ILE A 62 17.74 -16.77 -44.01
CA ILE A 62 16.42 -16.93 -44.63
C ILE A 62 16.51 -16.96 -46.16
N PRO A 63 15.54 -17.56 -46.86
CA PRO A 63 15.47 -17.51 -48.33
C PRO A 63 15.32 -16.08 -48.86
N LEU A 64 15.76 -15.85 -50.10
CA LEU A 64 15.59 -14.56 -50.77
C LEU A 64 14.11 -14.18 -50.90
N THR A 65 13.77 -12.95 -50.54
CA THR A 65 12.40 -12.42 -50.66
C THR A 65 12.13 -11.91 -52.08
N LYS A 66 10.90 -12.09 -52.59
CA LYS A 66 10.50 -11.59 -53.92
C LYS A 66 10.70 -10.07 -54.01
N GLY A 67 11.47 -9.63 -55.01
CA GLY A 67 11.80 -8.22 -55.23
C GLY A 67 13.21 -7.82 -54.82
N VAL A 68 13.95 -8.68 -54.13
CA VAL A 68 15.39 -8.51 -53.89
C VAL A 68 16.14 -9.22 -55.01
N GLN A 69 17.03 -8.53 -55.73
CA GLN A 69 17.98 -9.15 -56.65
C GLN A 69 19.36 -9.13 -56.00
N THR A 70 19.95 -10.31 -55.81
CA THR A 70 21.36 -10.44 -55.41
C THR A 70 22.14 -10.95 -56.61
N SER A 71 23.35 -10.43 -56.81
CA SER A 71 24.24 -10.94 -57.86
C SER A 71 24.79 -12.33 -57.55
N HIS A 72 24.78 -12.75 -56.27
CA HIS A 72 25.33 -14.00 -55.77
C HIS A 72 24.51 -14.54 -54.56
N GLY A 73 24.00 -15.76 -54.66
CA GLY A 73 23.38 -16.53 -53.56
C GLY A 73 21.89 -16.28 -53.30
N ASP A 74 21.17 -17.34 -52.89
CA ASP A 74 19.69 -17.34 -52.73
C ASP A 74 19.20 -17.08 -51.30
N ARG A 75 20.05 -16.50 -50.44
CA ARG A 75 19.78 -16.35 -49.00
C ARG A 75 20.12 -14.95 -48.49
N LEU A 76 19.43 -14.52 -47.45
CA LEU A 76 19.69 -13.30 -46.68
C LEU A 76 20.04 -13.67 -45.23
N TYR A 77 20.98 -12.93 -44.64
CA TYR A 77 21.32 -13.00 -43.23
C TYR A 77 20.63 -11.88 -42.45
N ARG A 78 19.89 -12.25 -41.40
CA ARG A 78 19.17 -11.36 -40.49
C ARG A 78 20.10 -10.80 -39.41
N THR A 79 20.45 -9.51 -39.48
CA THR A 79 21.49 -8.94 -38.59
C THR A 79 20.99 -8.71 -37.16
N GLY A 80 19.70 -8.46 -36.98
CA GLY A 80 19.13 -8.00 -35.70
C GLY A 80 19.34 -6.51 -35.44
N ASP A 81 19.85 -5.76 -36.40
CA ASP A 81 20.03 -4.31 -36.32
C ASP A 81 18.86 -3.59 -37.02
N TRP A 82 18.39 -2.48 -36.45
CA TRP A 82 17.32 -1.65 -37.00
C TRP A 82 17.92 -0.41 -37.65
N GLY A 83 17.43 -0.01 -38.82
CA GLY A 83 17.96 1.14 -39.55
C GLY A 83 17.13 1.52 -40.77
N TYR A 84 17.58 2.53 -41.51
CA TYR A 84 17.00 2.97 -42.78
C TYR A 84 18.08 3.35 -43.79
N MET A 85 17.69 3.37 -45.07
CA MET A 85 18.57 3.78 -46.17
C MET A 85 18.38 5.28 -46.43
N LEU A 86 19.46 6.05 -46.51
CA LEU A 86 19.42 7.45 -46.92
C LEU A 86 19.19 7.57 -48.43
N SER A 87 18.72 8.76 -48.87
CA SER A 87 18.48 9.07 -50.29
C SER A 87 19.73 8.97 -51.17
N ASP A 88 20.92 9.04 -50.57
CA ASP A 88 22.20 8.89 -51.26
C ASP A 88 22.75 7.44 -51.22
N GLY A 89 21.97 6.48 -50.72
CA GLY A 89 22.33 5.07 -50.67
C GLY A 89 23.20 4.67 -49.47
N ARG A 90 23.49 5.59 -48.54
CA ARG A 90 24.17 5.27 -47.28
C ARG A 90 23.21 4.62 -46.27
N LEU A 91 23.74 3.72 -45.45
CA LEU A 91 22.97 3.07 -44.39
C LEU A 91 23.11 3.82 -43.06
N GLU A 92 21.99 4.04 -42.38
CA GLU A 92 21.96 4.57 -41.02
C GLU A 92 21.37 3.52 -40.07
N ILE A 93 22.10 3.22 -38.99
CA ILE A 93 21.71 2.22 -37.99
C ILE A 93 21.11 2.96 -36.79
N CYS A 94 19.82 2.71 -36.52
CA CYS A 94 19.07 3.29 -35.42
C CYS A 94 19.32 2.58 -34.08
N GLY A 95 19.71 1.29 -34.11
CA GLY A 95 19.95 0.51 -32.90
C GLY A 95 19.88 -0.99 -33.15
N ARG A 96 19.87 -1.79 -32.08
CA ARG A 96 19.61 -3.24 -32.17
C ARG A 96 18.15 -3.51 -31.84
N CYS A 97 17.56 -4.49 -32.52
CA CYS A 97 16.23 -5.01 -32.18
C CYS A 97 16.16 -5.59 -30.76
N ASP A 98 17.32 -5.91 -30.16
CA ASP A 98 17.45 -6.69 -28.93
C ASP A 98 18.05 -5.90 -27.74
N SER A 99 18.24 -4.57 -27.82
CA SER A 99 18.98 -3.79 -26.79
C SER A 99 18.17 -3.46 -25.52
N MET A 100 16.89 -3.81 -25.49
CA MET A 100 16.01 -3.59 -24.35
C MET A 100 16.18 -4.70 -23.32
N VAL A 101 16.46 -4.31 -22.08
CA VAL A 101 16.68 -5.23 -20.97
C VAL A 101 15.57 -5.09 -19.94
N LYS A 102 15.23 -6.21 -19.30
CA LYS A 102 14.12 -6.28 -18.34
C LYS A 102 14.67 -6.39 -16.94
N ILE A 103 14.35 -5.43 -16.09
CA ILE A 103 14.74 -5.41 -14.69
C ILE A 103 13.52 -5.08 -13.83
N ARG A 104 13.16 -5.97 -12.90
CA ARG A 104 12.12 -5.75 -11.89
C ARG A 104 10.77 -5.27 -12.46
N GLY A 105 10.39 -5.79 -13.64
CA GLY A 105 9.15 -5.44 -14.34
C GLY A 105 9.22 -4.20 -15.23
N TYR A 106 10.35 -3.50 -15.26
CA TYR A 106 10.60 -2.36 -16.15
C TYR A 106 11.37 -2.79 -17.40
N SER A 107 10.88 -2.34 -18.56
CA SER A 107 11.63 -2.37 -19.82
C SER A 107 12.56 -1.16 -19.84
N ILE A 108 13.87 -1.41 -19.83
CA ILE A 108 14.89 -0.37 -19.80
C ILE A 108 15.67 -0.43 -21.09
N GLU A 109 15.76 0.70 -21.76
CA GLU A 109 16.68 0.88 -22.88
C GLU A 109 18.04 1.29 -22.33
N VAL A 110 18.99 0.34 -22.34
CA VAL A 110 20.35 0.55 -21.81
C VAL A 110 21.00 1.77 -22.46
N GLN A 111 20.75 1.96 -23.75
CA GLN A 111 21.28 3.06 -24.55
C GLN A 111 20.74 4.43 -24.13
N ALA A 112 19.51 4.50 -23.61
CA ALA A 112 18.96 5.74 -23.06
C ALA A 112 19.69 6.13 -21.76
N VAL A 113 20.05 5.15 -20.95
CA VAL A 113 20.86 5.36 -19.73
C VAL A 113 22.29 5.79 -20.09
N GLU A 114 22.91 5.12 -21.07
CA GLU A 114 24.24 5.50 -21.59
C GLU A 114 24.22 6.91 -22.20
N SER A 115 23.18 7.26 -22.95
CA SER A 115 23.05 8.60 -23.54
C SER A 115 22.93 9.67 -22.46
N ALA A 116 22.10 9.45 -21.44
CA ALA A 116 21.96 10.37 -20.32
C ALA A 116 23.27 10.54 -19.53
N LEU A 117 24.06 9.47 -19.40
CA LEU A 117 25.39 9.50 -18.80
C LEU A 117 26.39 10.29 -19.64
N MET A 118 26.42 10.06 -20.97
CA MET A 118 27.32 10.75 -21.90
C MET A 118 27.02 12.25 -22.07
N GLU A 119 25.85 12.72 -21.65
CA GLU A 119 25.52 14.15 -21.59
C GLU A 119 26.07 14.86 -20.34
N LEU A 120 26.62 14.11 -19.39
CA LEU A 120 27.21 14.66 -18.18
C LEU A 120 28.64 15.16 -18.47
N PRO A 121 28.99 16.42 -18.18
CA PRO A 121 30.33 16.95 -18.43
C PRO A 121 31.46 16.21 -17.71
N MET A 122 31.13 15.42 -16.68
CA MET A 122 32.06 14.63 -15.89
C MET A 122 32.20 13.16 -16.36
N VAL A 123 31.62 12.79 -17.51
CA VAL A 123 31.67 11.44 -18.07
C VAL A 123 32.29 11.48 -19.48
N ASN A 124 33.51 10.95 -19.61
CA ASN A 124 34.22 10.89 -20.89
C ASN A 124 33.75 9.71 -21.76
N ALA A 125 33.47 8.56 -21.14
CA ALA A 125 32.92 7.38 -21.78
C ALA A 125 32.12 6.54 -20.78
N CYS A 126 31.11 5.81 -21.23
CA CYS A 126 30.40 4.85 -20.38
C CYS A 126 29.90 3.63 -21.15
N VAL A 127 29.66 2.55 -20.42
CA VAL A 127 28.97 1.34 -20.85
C VAL A 127 28.02 0.91 -19.74
N VAL A 128 26.78 0.57 -20.06
CA VAL A 128 25.82 0.06 -19.07
C VAL A 128 25.53 -1.40 -19.37
N LEU A 129 25.58 -2.26 -18.35
CA LEU A 129 25.28 -3.68 -18.44
C LEU A 129 24.19 -4.07 -17.44
N VAL A 130 23.56 -5.22 -17.71
CA VAL A 130 22.66 -5.88 -16.77
C VAL A 130 23.36 -7.07 -16.18
N GLU A 131 23.41 -7.08 -14.86
CA GLU A 131 24.08 -8.12 -14.08
C GLU A 131 23.09 -8.81 -13.14
N GLY A 132 23.22 -10.13 -12.99
CA GLY A 132 22.35 -10.99 -12.16
C GLY A 132 22.11 -12.37 -12.78
N GLN A 133 22.13 -13.43 -11.96
CA GLN A 133 21.90 -14.81 -12.41
C GLN A 133 20.40 -15.11 -12.60
N GLU A 134 20.11 -16.21 -13.31
CA GLU A 134 18.74 -16.66 -13.54
C GLU A 134 18.10 -17.12 -12.21
N GLY A 135 17.07 -16.39 -11.75
CA GLY A 135 16.45 -16.59 -10.43
C GLY A 135 16.90 -15.60 -9.34
N GLU A 136 17.89 -14.74 -9.61
CA GLU A 136 18.29 -13.64 -8.73
C GLU A 136 17.77 -12.27 -9.22
N ASP A 137 17.83 -11.27 -8.34
CA ASP A 137 17.56 -9.89 -8.72
C ASP A 137 18.58 -9.40 -9.77
N LYS A 138 18.06 -8.82 -10.86
CA LYS A 138 18.87 -8.16 -11.89
C LYS A 138 19.11 -6.70 -11.54
N PHE A 139 20.29 -6.18 -11.86
CA PHE A 139 20.71 -4.81 -11.57
C PHE A 139 21.31 -4.15 -12.81
N LEU A 140 21.19 -2.83 -12.90
CA LEU A 140 21.95 -2.03 -13.86
C LEU A 140 23.31 -1.69 -13.24
N VAL A 141 24.39 -2.00 -13.97
CA VAL A 141 25.77 -1.65 -13.61
C VAL A 141 26.33 -0.75 -14.69
N SER A 142 26.79 0.44 -14.29
CA SER A 142 27.38 1.42 -15.20
C SER A 142 28.90 1.49 -15.02
N TYR A 143 29.63 1.18 -16.08
CA TYR A 143 31.06 1.33 -16.18
C TYR A 143 31.38 2.69 -16.79
N ILE A 144 32.09 3.53 -16.06
CA ILE A 144 32.28 4.95 -16.41
C ILE A 144 33.77 5.28 -16.45
N VAL A 145 34.20 5.99 -17.48
CA VAL A 145 35.49 6.70 -17.51
C VAL A 145 35.22 8.15 -17.11
N PRO A 146 35.58 8.57 -15.88
CA PRO A 146 35.29 9.91 -15.41
C PRO A 146 36.13 10.96 -16.13
N GLU A 147 35.59 12.16 -16.30
CA GLU A 147 36.29 13.35 -16.75
C GLU A 147 36.43 14.34 -15.59
N GLY A 148 37.67 14.58 -15.13
CA GLY A 148 37.95 15.43 -13.97
C GLY A 148 37.74 14.74 -12.61
N GLN A 149 37.67 15.54 -11.54
CA GLN A 149 37.36 15.04 -10.19
C GLN A 149 35.84 14.98 -10.01
N THR A 150 35.28 13.77 -9.92
CA THR A 150 33.85 13.52 -9.71
C THR A 150 33.67 12.28 -8.83
N THR A 151 32.51 12.18 -8.16
CA THR A 151 32.13 11.00 -7.37
C THR A 151 30.96 10.27 -8.02
N LYS A 152 30.77 8.97 -7.72
CA LYS A 152 29.56 8.23 -8.11
C LYS A 152 28.28 8.89 -7.59
N LYS A 153 28.35 9.54 -6.42
CA LYS A 153 27.23 10.27 -5.79
C LYS A 153 26.80 11.47 -6.63
N ASP A 154 27.75 12.24 -7.16
CA ASP A 154 27.46 13.39 -8.03
C ASP A 154 26.78 12.95 -9.33
N ILE A 155 27.30 11.89 -9.96
CA ILE A 155 26.73 11.31 -11.18
C ILE A 155 25.30 10.82 -10.93
N ARG A 156 25.08 10.06 -9.85
CA ARG A 156 23.75 9.56 -9.47
C ARG A 156 22.77 10.69 -9.18
N ALA A 157 23.20 11.74 -8.46
CA ALA A 157 22.35 12.89 -8.14
C ALA A 157 21.88 13.62 -9.40
N ILE A 158 22.75 13.77 -10.41
CA ILE A 158 22.37 14.41 -11.68
C ILE A 158 21.49 13.49 -12.53
N LEU A 159 21.77 12.19 -12.57
CA LEU A 159 20.92 11.23 -13.31
C LEU A 159 19.50 11.16 -12.75
N LYS A 160 19.31 11.25 -11.43
CA LYS A 160 17.99 11.31 -10.78
C LYS A 160 17.14 12.48 -11.26
N LEU A 161 17.75 13.53 -11.80
CA LEU A 161 17.04 14.69 -12.38
C LEU A 161 16.63 14.48 -13.84
N ARG A 162 17.21 13.48 -14.54
CA ARG A 162 17.03 13.28 -15.98
C ARG A 162 16.31 11.99 -16.33
N LEU A 163 16.44 10.96 -15.51
CA LEU A 163 15.90 9.63 -15.74
C LEU A 163 14.90 9.23 -14.64
N PRO A 164 13.87 8.43 -14.99
CA PRO A 164 13.03 7.77 -13.99
C PRO A 164 13.86 6.92 -13.03
N TYR A 165 13.42 6.82 -11.76
CA TYR A 165 14.14 6.10 -10.70
C TYR A 165 14.59 4.68 -11.09
N TYR A 166 13.74 3.92 -11.80
CA TYR A 166 14.04 2.54 -12.21
C TYR A 166 15.12 2.43 -13.30
N MET A 167 15.47 3.53 -13.98
CA MET A 167 16.54 3.58 -14.99
C MET A 167 17.89 4.02 -14.41
N ILE A 168 17.92 4.44 -13.15
CA ILE A 168 19.16 4.84 -12.49
C ILE A 168 20.00 3.59 -12.22
N PRO A 169 21.26 3.52 -12.69
CA PRO A 169 22.13 2.39 -12.38
C PRO A 169 22.25 2.16 -10.88
N SER A 170 22.13 0.90 -10.48
CA SER A 170 22.29 0.50 -9.08
C SER A 170 23.76 0.63 -8.68
N TYR A 171 24.67 0.25 -9.57
CA TYR A 171 26.11 0.28 -9.31
C TYR A 171 26.84 1.09 -10.37
N PHE A 172 27.90 1.77 -9.94
CA PHE A 172 28.82 2.51 -10.80
C PHE A 172 30.24 1.99 -10.59
N VAL A 173 30.98 1.78 -11.67
CA VAL A 173 32.35 1.28 -11.65
C VAL A 173 33.22 2.24 -12.45
N PHE A 174 34.17 2.90 -11.80
CA PHE A 174 35.10 3.81 -12.48
C PHE A 174 36.24 3.02 -13.12
N LEU A 175 36.50 3.32 -14.39
CA LEU A 175 37.54 2.73 -15.22
C LEU A 175 38.50 3.81 -15.71
N GLN A 176 39.75 3.44 -15.94
CA GLN A 176 40.70 4.31 -16.66
C GLN A 176 40.35 4.42 -18.15
N SER A 177 39.83 3.34 -18.73
CA SER A 177 39.36 3.27 -20.11
C SER A 177 38.35 2.13 -20.27
N ILE A 178 37.49 2.20 -21.29
CA ILE A 178 36.59 1.08 -21.63
C ILE A 178 37.43 0.00 -22.33
N PRO A 179 37.47 -1.25 -21.81
CA PRO A 179 38.25 -2.32 -22.42
C PRO A 179 37.65 -2.73 -23.76
N MET A 180 38.48 -2.75 -24.79
CA MET A 180 38.09 -3.13 -26.15
C MET A 180 38.93 -4.33 -26.58
N VAL A 181 38.34 -5.26 -27.34
CA VAL A 181 39.06 -6.34 -27.98
C VAL A 181 39.96 -5.75 -29.07
N GLU A 182 41.29 -5.85 -28.92
CA GLU A 182 42.30 -5.22 -29.80
C GLU A 182 42.08 -5.50 -31.29
N THR A 183 41.55 -6.68 -31.64
CA THR A 183 41.35 -7.11 -33.03
C THR A 183 40.04 -6.65 -33.65
N THR A 184 39.02 -6.28 -32.86
CA THR A 184 37.68 -5.94 -33.39
C THR A 184 37.18 -4.56 -32.97
N GLY A 185 37.83 -3.91 -32.02
CA GLY A 185 37.39 -2.62 -31.47
C GLY A 185 36.04 -2.67 -30.73
N LYS A 186 35.51 -3.87 -30.48
CA LYS A 186 34.27 -4.08 -29.72
C LYS A 186 34.58 -4.17 -28.23
N LEU A 187 33.60 -3.80 -27.40
CA LEU A 187 33.66 -3.95 -25.94
C LEU A 187 34.08 -5.37 -25.55
N ASP A 188 35.18 -5.49 -24.82
CA ASP A 188 35.57 -6.75 -24.19
C ASP A 188 34.83 -6.89 -22.85
N LYS A 189 33.62 -7.47 -22.89
CA LYS A 189 32.81 -7.70 -21.70
C LYS A 189 33.49 -8.59 -20.66
N LYS A 190 34.44 -9.45 -21.05
CA LYS A 190 35.16 -10.33 -20.11
C LYS A 190 36.30 -9.62 -19.40
N ALA A 191 36.81 -8.53 -19.99
CA ALA A 191 37.84 -7.69 -19.41
C ALA A 191 37.27 -6.56 -18.52
N LEU A 192 35.95 -6.38 -18.49
CA LEU A 192 35.32 -5.52 -17.51
C LEU A 192 35.51 -6.11 -16.11
N PRO A 193 35.94 -5.31 -15.13
CA PRO A 193 36.03 -5.79 -13.76
C PRO A 193 34.65 -6.20 -13.24
N ASN A 194 34.63 -7.23 -12.39
CA ASN A 194 33.42 -7.58 -11.65
C ASN A 194 33.01 -6.36 -10.81
N PHE A 195 31.72 -6.06 -10.79
CA PHE A 195 31.19 -5.09 -9.83
C PHE A 195 31.11 -5.78 -8.47
N ASP A 196 31.70 -5.17 -7.46
CA ASP A 196 31.64 -5.69 -6.11
C ASP A 196 30.37 -5.18 -5.43
N LYS A 197 29.44 -6.08 -5.09
CA LYS A 197 28.25 -5.73 -4.32
C LYS A 197 28.64 -5.25 -2.91
N GLU A 198 29.81 -5.62 -2.42
CA GLU A 198 30.25 -5.39 -1.03
C GLU A 198 30.85 -4.00 -0.83
N HIS A 199 31.28 -3.32 -1.91
CA HIS A 199 31.98 -2.02 -1.85
C HIS A 199 31.46 -1.02 -2.91
N GLU A 200 30.30 -0.40 -2.65
CA GLU A 200 29.73 0.61 -3.55
C GLU A 200 30.27 2.03 -3.32
N SER A 201 30.66 2.37 -2.07
CA SER A 201 31.05 3.72 -1.66
C SER A 201 32.43 4.15 -2.20
N ASP A 202 32.52 5.36 -2.74
CA ASP A 202 33.80 6.02 -3.12
C ASP A 202 34.49 6.73 -1.94
N SER A 203 33.92 6.66 -0.73
CA SER A 203 34.34 7.52 0.35
C SER A 203 35.64 7.02 0.99
N VAL A 204 36.68 7.86 0.93
CA VAL A 204 37.92 7.70 1.71
C VAL A 204 37.67 7.95 3.22
N THR A 205 36.44 8.34 3.58
CA THR A 205 35.99 8.65 4.95
C THR A 205 34.55 8.15 5.13
N ILE A 206 34.37 6.87 5.41
CA ILE A 206 33.08 6.29 5.79
C ILE A 206 32.72 6.86 7.17
N ALA A 207 31.61 7.59 7.28
CA ALA A 207 31.10 8.01 8.58
C ALA A 207 30.53 6.79 9.32
N ALA A 208 31.24 6.31 10.32
CA ALA A 208 30.84 5.12 11.09
C ALA A 208 29.62 5.42 12.00
N PRO A 209 28.76 4.41 12.26
CA PRO A 209 27.70 4.50 13.26
C PRO A 209 28.22 4.92 14.64
N ASN A 210 27.70 6.03 15.16
CA ASN A 210 28.14 6.63 16.42
C ASN A 210 27.25 6.18 17.59
N THR A 211 25.93 6.08 17.39
CA THR A 211 24.97 5.69 18.43
C THR A 211 24.68 4.17 18.42
N ASP A 212 24.18 3.64 19.53
CA ASP A 212 23.76 2.23 19.61
C ASP A 212 22.58 1.93 18.68
N THR A 213 21.71 2.92 18.43
CA THR A 213 20.63 2.81 17.45
C THR A 213 21.19 2.77 16.03
N GLU A 214 22.10 3.67 15.67
CA GLU A 214 22.75 3.69 14.35
C GLU A 214 23.46 2.36 14.07
N LYS A 215 24.19 1.81 15.04
CA LYS A 215 24.90 0.52 14.90
C LYS A 215 23.93 -0.62 14.60
N LYS A 216 22.82 -0.68 15.35
CA LYS A 216 21.78 -1.72 15.18
C LYS A 216 21.05 -1.57 13.85
N VAL A 217 20.69 -0.34 13.48
CA VAL A 217 20.07 -0.04 12.18
C VAL A 217 21.02 -0.44 11.06
N ALA A 218 22.31 -0.07 11.12
CA ALA A 218 23.33 -0.44 10.15
C ALA A 218 23.47 -1.96 9.97
N VAL A 219 23.46 -2.75 11.05
CA VAL A 219 23.53 -4.22 10.98
C VAL A 219 22.36 -4.81 10.19
N VAL A 220 21.13 -4.37 10.47
CA VAL A 220 19.95 -4.85 9.73
C VAL A 220 20.00 -4.38 8.27
N TRP A 221 20.43 -3.15 8.05
CA TRP A 221 20.55 -2.54 6.73
C TRP A 221 21.54 -3.29 5.84
N CYS A 222 22.74 -3.58 6.35
CA CYS A 222 23.76 -4.39 5.69
C CYS A 222 23.26 -5.79 5.38
N LYS A 223 22.52 -6.42 6.32
CA LYS A 223 21.93 -7.76 6.12
C LYS A 223 20.89 -7.76 4.99
N VAL A 224 20.00 -6.78 4.96
CA VAL A 224 18.92 -6.68 3.96
C VAL A 224 19.47 -6.36 2.58
N LEU A 225 20.44 -5.43 2.49
CA LEU A 225 21.05 -5.04 1.21
C LEU A 225 22.18 -5.97 0.75
N LYS A 226 22.64 -6.88 1.63
CA LYS A 226 23.78 -7.78 1.41
C LYS A 226 25.08 -7.02 1.07
N ILE A 227 25.39 -5.99 1.86
CA ILE A 227 26.60 -5.16 1.76
C ILE A 227 27.42 -5.27 3.07
N GLN A 228 28.74 -5.05 3.02
CA GLN A 228 29.61 -5.14 4.21
C GLN A 228 29.73 -3.79 4.93
N ASP A 229 30.07 -2.74 4.19
CA ASP A 229 30.29 -1.39 4.72
C ASP A 229 29.19 -0.42 4.28
N ILE A 230 28.77 0.47 5.17
CA ILE A 230 27.75 1.49 4.88
C ILE A 230 28.13 2.82 5.52
N ASP A 231 28.01 3.91 4.77
CA ASP A 231 28.06 5.25 5.34
C ASP A 231 26.69 5.57 5.96
N ILE A 232 26.68 6.13 7.18
CA ILE A 232 25.42 6.48 7.87
C ILE A 232 24.60 7.55 7.15
N GLN A 233 25.17 8.23 6.16
CA GLN A 233 24.52 9.21 5.28
C GLN A 233 24.07 8.62 3.95
N ASP A 234 24.35 7.34 3.67
CA ASP A 234 23.88 6.69 2.47
C ASP A 234 22.38 6.38 2.57
N SER A 235 21.69 6.66 1.46
CA SER A 235 20.26 6.39 1.32
C SER A 235 20.03 4.91 1.04
N PHE A 236 19.04 4.31 1.69
CA PHE A 236 18.66 2.89 1.50
C PHE A 236 18.43 2.57 0.03
N PHE A 237 17.82 3.51 -0.67
CA PHE A 237 17.42 3.39 -2.06
C PHE A 237 18.56 3.63 -3.04
N ASP A 238 19.62 4.32 -2.59
CA ASP A 238 20.81 4.60 -3.41
C ASP A 238 21.72 3.37 -3.48
N LEU A 239 21.69 2.56 -2.42
CA LEU A 239 22.41 1.28 -2.27
C LEU A 239 21.61 0.08 -2.83
N GLY A 240 20.67 0.33 -3.76
CA GLY A 240 19.90 -0.72 -4.43
C GLY A 240 18.65 -1.23 -3.71
N GLY A 241 18.29 -0.66 -2.55
CA GLY A 241 17.06 -0.98 -1.81
C GLY A 241 15.78 -0.64 -2.58
N HIS A 242 14.76 -1.49 -2.49
CA HIS A 242 13.44 -1.30 -3.13
C HIS A 242 12.29 -1.63 -2.16
N SER A 243 11.04 -1.45 -2.58
CA SER A 243 9.85 -1.57 -1.70
C SER A 243 9.75 -2.90 -0.93
N LEU A 244 10.13 -4.02 -1.55
CA LEU A 244 10.16 -5.33 -0.87
C LEU A 244 11.23 -5.37 0.22
N LEU A 245 12.47 -4.98 -0.10
CA LEU A 245 13.57 -4.90 0.88
C LEU A 245 13.30 -3.84 1.95
N ALA A 246 12.62 -2.74 1.61
CA ALA A 246 12.19 -1.70 2.54
C ALA A 246 11.15 -2.26 3.53
N THR A 247 10.22 -3.08 3.05
CA THR A 247 9.24 -3.76 3.91
C THR A 247 9.96 -4.72 4.86
N GLU A 248 10.89 -5.53 4.34
CA GLU A 248 11.73 -6.42 5.16
C GLU A 248 12.56 -5.65 6.20
N LEU A 249 13.22 -4.56 5.79
CA LEU A 249 13.97 -3.68 6.69
C LEU A 249 13.07 -3.11 7.78
N MET A 250 11.93 -2.52 7.43
CA MET A 250 10.99 -1.95 8.39
C MET A 250 10.47 -3.00 9.37
N MET A 251 10.14 -4.20 8.89
CA MET A 251 9.70 -5.30 9.77
C MET A 251 10.78 -5.69 10.78
N ASN A 252 12.03 -5.86 10.34
CA ASN A 252 13.15 -6.18 11.22
C ASN A 252 13.42 -5.04 12.23
N LEU A 253 13.35 -3.78 11.81
CA LEU A 253 13.56 -2.64 12.69
C LEU A 253 12.40 -2.45 13.69
N ARG A 254 11.14 -2.66 13.28
CA ARG A 254 9.98 -2.68 14.20
C ARG A 254 10.18 -3.69 15.33
N GLN A 255 10.56 -4.92 14.95
CA GLN A 255 10.80 -6.00 15.91
C GLN A 255 11.99 -5.70 16.82
N MET A 256 13.08 -5.13 16.27
CA MET A 256 14.30 -4.87 17.02
C MET A 256 14.17 -3.72 18.03
N PHE A 257 13.38 -2.69 17.69
CA PHE A 257 13.28 -1.46 18.48
C PHE A 257 11.95 -1.27 19.21
N ASP A 258 10.96 -2.16 18.98
CA ASP A 258 9.61 -2.08 19.55
C ASP A 258 8.92 -0.72 19.31
N VAL A 259 9.07 -0.21 18.08
CA VAL A 259 8.45 1.03 17.61
C VAL A 259 7.67 0.78 16.33
N ASP A 260 6.52 1.41 16.17
CA ASP A 260 5.75 1.31 14.92
C ASP A 260 6.44 2.12 13.82
N LEU A 261 6.92 1.46 12.76
CA LEU A 261 7.68 2.06 11.64
C LEU A 261 7.09 1.63 10.31
N ASN A 262 6.40 2.49 9.59
CA ASN A 262 5.85 2.14 8.28
C ASN A 262 6.86 2.37 7.15
N VAL A 263 6.61 1.79 5.97
CA VAL A 263 7.51 1.94 4.81
C VAL A 263 7.64 3.42 4.38
N ARG A 264 6.61 4.24 4.60
CA ARG A 264 6.65 5.69 4.35
C ARG A 264 7.63 6.41 5.28
N ASP A 265 7.84 5.92 6.50
CA ASP A 265 8.86 6.45 7.42
C ASP A 265 10.27 6.30 6.82
N LEU A 266 10.59 5.16 6.19
CA LEU A 266 11.87 4.97 5.51
C LEU A 266 12.05 5.91 4.31
N PHE A 267 10.99 6.20 3.56
CA PHE A 267 11.08 7.18 2.47
C PHE A 267 11.31 8.61 3.00
N THR A 268 10.78 8.93 4.19
CA THR A 268 10.94 10.24 4.82
C THR A 268 12.34 10.42 5.43
N TYR A 269 12.88 9.34 6.01
CA TYR A 269 14.17 9.28 6.68
C TYR A 269 15.03 8.15 6.07
N PRO A 270 15.55 8.34 4.84
CA PRO A 270 16.14 7.24 4.06
C PRO A 270 17.57 6.90 4.43
N THR A 271 18.18 7.59 5.41
CA THR A 271 19.56 7.33 5.86
C THR A 271 19.58 6.70 7.24
N ILE A 272 20.65 5.96 7.57
CA ILE A 272 20.79 5.36 8.91
C ILE A 272 20.72 6.43 9.98
N THR A 273 21.37 7.57 9.79
CA THR A 273 21.35 8.69 10.73
C THR A 273 19.93 9.19 10.99
N THR A 274 19.19 9.53 9.94
CA THR A 274 17.86 10.14 10.06
C THR A 274 16.82 9.15 10.57
N LEU A 275 16.89 7.89 10.12
CA LEU A 275 16.01 6.83 10.59
C LEU A 275 16.27 6.50 12.06
N SER A 276 17.54 6.47 12.49
CA SER A 276 17.90 6.18 13.88
C SER A 276 17.41 7.27 14.83
N GLN A 277 17.56 8.55 14.45
CA GLN A 277 16.99 9.67 15.19
C GLN A 277 15.47 9.58 15.29
N PHE A 278 14.79 9.18 14.20
CA PHE A 278 13.35 9.01 14.19
C PHE A 278 12.88 7.87 15.11
N ILE A 279 13.61 6.75 15.09
CA ILE A 279 13.39 5.61 15.98
C ILE A 279 13.58 6.04 17.45
N GLU A 280 14.64 6.78 17.77
CA GLU A 280 14.91 7.28 19.12
C GLU A 280 13.84 8.25 19.61
N ALA A 281 13.40 9.18 18.76
CA ALA A 281 12.33 10.11 19.09
C ALA A 281 11.00 9.38 19.36
N LYS A 282 10.65 8.37 18.54
CA LYS A 282 9.48 7.50 18.78
C LYS A 282 9.61 6.70 20.08
N LYS A 283 10.78 6.12 20.35
CA LYS A 283 11.07 5.34 21.57
C LYS A 283 10.97 6.19 22.84
N ASN A 284 11.44 7.42 22.78
CA ASN A 284 11.44 8.35 23.92
C ASN A 284 10.13 9.14 24.06
N LYS A 285 9.14 8.93 23.18
CA LYS A 285 7.86 9.67 23.12
C LYS A 285 8.03 11.20 23.05
N ARG A 286 9.11 11.68 22.44
CA ARG A 286 9.41 13.13 22.35
C ARG A 286 8.93 13.69 21.02
N THR A 287 7.64 13.98 20.94
CA THR A 287 7.00 14.47 19.69
C THR A 287 7.59 15.78 19.20
N GLU A 288 8.09 16.63 20.10
CA GLU A 288 8.73 17.91 19.75
C GLU A 288 10.08 17.72 19.01
N GLU A 289 10.83 16.65 19.30
CA GLU A 289 12.12 16.33 18.65
C GLU A 289 11.93 15.79 17.21
N LEU A 290 10.74 15.30 16.85
CA LEU A 290 10.42 14.84 15.49
C LEU A 290 10.39 15.98 14.45
N HIS A 291 10.29 17.23 14.90
CA HIS A 291 10.33 18.41 14.04
C HIS A 291 11.75 18.89 13.72
N THR A 292 12.75 18.47 14.53
CA THR A 292 14.15 18.86 14.36
C THR A 292 14.98 17.89 13.53
N ILE A 293 14.46 16.68 13.27
CA ILE A 293 15.13 15.67 12.43
C ILE A 293 15.07 16.13 10.98
N PRO A 294 16.19 16.17 10.23
CA PRO A 294 16.19 16.46 8.81
C PRO A 294 15.30 15.46 8.06
N LYS A 295 14.21 15.95 7.49
CA LYS A 295 13.32 15.18 6.61
C LYS A 295 13.74 15.40 5.18
N VAL A 296 13.58 14.40 4.33
CA VAL A 296 13.53 14.66 2.89
C VAL A 296 12.23 15.42 2.61
N SER A 297 12.29 16.75 2.74
CA SER A 297 11.17 17.63 2.40
C SER A 297 11.21 17.91 0.91
N ILE A 298 10.24 17.38 0.19
CA ILE A 298 10.07 17.66 -1.23
C ILE A 298 9.44 19.05 -1.33
N ASN A 299 10.22 20.03 -1.78
CA ASN A 299 9.66 21.33 -2.11
C ASN A 299 8.97 21.23 -3.47
N LEU A 300 7.67 20.94 -3.44
CA LEU A 300 6.85 20.77 -4.63
C LEU A 300 6.88 22.03 -5.52
N GLN A 301 6.88 23.22 -4.92
CA GLN A 301 6.95 24.48 -5.68
C GLN A 301 8.27 24.62 -6.45
N THR A 302 9.39 24.22 -5.86
CA THR A 302 10.68 24.15 -6.56
C THR A 302 10.62 23.18 -7.73
N ASP A 303 9.93 22.04 -7.58
CA ASP A 303 9.84 21.06 -8.66
C ASP A 303 8.89 21.49 -9.78
N VAL A 304 7.79 22.19 -9.46
CA VAL A 304 6.98 22.91 -10.45
C VAL A 304 7.87 23.90 -11.20
N ASN A 305 8.68 24.70 -10.51
CA ASN A 305 9.56 25.68 -11.16
C ASN A 305 10.64 25.05 -12.05
N ARG A 306 11.18 23.89 -11.65
CA ARG A 306 12.17 23.12 -12.42
C ARG A 306 11.57 22.55 -13.71
N HIS A 307 10.34 22.06 -13.63
CA HIS A 307 9.66 21.43 -14.77
C HIS A 307 8.83 22.40 -15.60
N ASP A 308 8.54 23.60 -15.07
CA ASP A 308 7.89 24.69 -15.81
C ASP A 308 8.77 25.03 -17.03
N PRO A 309 8.23 24.95 -18.26
CA PRO A 309 8.98 25.22 -19.48
C PRO A 309 9.25 26.73 -19.68
N ARG A 310 9.78 27.42 -18.67
CA ARG A 310 10.12 28.84 -18.71
C ARG A 310 11.11 29.11 -19.84
N GLY A 311 10.79 30.11 -20.67
CA GLY A 311 11.68 30.62 -21.72
C GLY A 311 11.66 29.89 -23.07
N ILE A 312 11.04 28.71 -23.19
CA ILE A 312 11.07 27.94 -24.46
C ILE A 312 9.90 28.29 -25.38
N ILE A 313 8.78 28.77 -24.83
CA ILE A 313 7.54 28.92 -25.61
C ILE A 313 7.20 30.40 -25.82
N ASN A 314 7.52 30.94 -27.01
CA ASN A 314 7.01 32.23 -27.47
C ASN A 314 5.61 32.03 -28.06
N ILE A 315 4.62 31.90 -27.16
CA ILE A 315 3.27 31.43 -27.52
C ILE A 315 2.50 32.49 -28.32
N ASP A 316 2.84 33.78 -28.21
CA ASP A 316 2.00 34.88 -28.68
C ASP A 316 1.75 34.87 -30.21
N MET A 317 2.77 34.55 -31.02
CA MET A 317 2.62 34.50 -32.49
C MET A 317 1.84 33.26 -32.96
N GLN A 318 2.10 32.10 -32.35
CA GLN A 318 1.40 30.85 -32.67
C GLN A 318 -0.03 30.84 -32.13
N LEU A 319 -0.32 31.51 -31.00
CA LEU A 319 -1.67 31.68 -30.46
C LEU A 319 -2.54 32.52 -31.38
N ARG A 320 -2.04 33.65 -31.88
CA ARG A 320 -2.80 34.47 -32.83
C ARG A 320 -3.12 33.69 -34.11
N ALA A 321 -2.18 32.88 -34.60
CA ALA A 321 -2.42 31.98 -35.73
C ALA A 321 -3.39 30.84 -35.36
N PHE A 322 -3.28 30.27 -34.17
CA PHE A 322 -4.19 29.26 -33.63
C PHE A 322 -5.59 29.83 -33.55
N TRP A 323 -5.86 30.92 -32.84
CA TRP A 323 -7.19 31.54 -32.72
C TRP A 323 -7.75 32.06 -34.06
N ARG A 324 -6.90 32.43 -35.03
CA ARG A 324 -7.33 32.75 -36.40
C ARG A 324 -7.76 31.52 -37.21
N THR A 325 -7.11 30.38 -36.97
CA THR A 325 -7.37 29.11 -37.70
C THR A 325 -8.41 28.22 -36.98
N PHE A 326 -8.47 28.31 -35.65
CA PHE A 326 -9.52 27.82 -34.77
C PHE A 326 -10.61 28.88 -34.72
N ASN A 327 -11.42 28.91 -35.78
CA ASN A 327 -12.69 29.61 -35.71
C ASN A 327 -13.51 28.92 -34.60
N LEU A 328 -13.59 29.53 -33.41
CA LEU A 328 -14.22 28.98 -32.19
C LEU A 328 -15.69 28.60 -32.38
N SER A 329 -16.30 29.00 -33.49
CA SER A 329 -17.63 28.63 -33.95
C SER A 329 -17.73 27.22 -34.56
N ASN A 330 -16.62 26.51 -34.75
CA ASN A 330 -16.63 25.21 -35.44
C ASN A 330 -16.84 24.04 -34.45
N GLU A 331 -18.07 23.90 -33.96
CA GLU A 331 -18.58 22.86 -33.02
C GLU A 331 -18.33 21.40 -33.47
N ARG A 332 -17.76 21.19 -34.65
CA ARG A 332 -17.56 19.87 -35.26
C ARG A 332 -16.12 19.41 -35.34
N ARG A 333 -15.12 20.21 -34.95
CA ARG A 333 -13.70 19.86 -35.20
C ARG A 333 -13.24 18.62 -34.42
N PHE A 334 -13.59 18.50 -33.14
CA PHE A 334 -13.34 17.27 -32.38
C PHE A 334 -14.20 16.09 -32.85
N LYS A 335 -15.17 16.28 -33.76
CA LYS A 335 -15.93 15.14 -34.33
C LYS A 335 -15.18 14.43 -35.47
N ILE A 336 -14.12 15.01 -36.04
CA ILE A 336 -13.40 14.47 -37.22
C ILE A 336 -11.87 14.63 -37.18
N GLY A 337 -11.29 15.18 -36.10
CA GLY A 337 -9.86 15.48 -36.00
C GLY A 337 -8.97 14.28 -35.66
N ARG A 338 -7.69 14.54 -35.40
CA ARG A 338 -6.73 13.54 -34.91
C ARG A 338 -6.43 13.74 -33.43
N VAL A 339 -6.65 12.72 -32.62
CA VAL A 339 -6.49 12.77 -31.16
C VAL A 339 -5.28 11.94 -30.74
N LEU A 340 -4.37 12.51 -29.97
CA LEU A 340 -3.37 11.74 -29.22
C LEU A 340 -3.98 11.36 -27.87
N LEU A 341 -4.14 10.06 -27.64
CA LEU A 341 -4.56 9.51 -26.36
C LEU A 341 -3.37 8.86 -25.66
N THR A 342 -2.96 9.44 -24.54
CA THR A 342 -1.96 8.82 -23.66
C THR A 342 -2.67 8.00 -22.57
N GLY A 343 -2.08 6.89 -22.14
CA GLY A 343 -2.65 6.09 -21.05
C GLY A 343 -3.81 5.18 -21.50
N ALA A 344 -3.94 4.91 -22.80
CA ALA A 344 -5.02 4.08 -23.36
C ALA A 344 -5.06 2.63 -22.79
N THR A 345 -3.94 2.14 -22.24
CA THR A 345 -3.88 0.83 -21.56
C THR A 345 -4.37 0.85 -20.11
N GLY A 346 -4.59 2.03 -19.54
CA GLY A 346 -5.14 2.20 -18.20
C GLY A 346 -6.67 2.11 -18.19
N PHE A 347 -7.25 1.97 -16.99
CA PHE A 347 -8.68 1.76 -16.82
C PHE A 347 -9.53 2.87 -17.47
N LEU A 348 -9.38 4.13 -17.05
CA LEU A 348 -10.08 5.26 -17.69
C LEU A 348 -9.71 5.41 -19.18
N GLY A 349 -8.43 5.22 -19.53
CA GLY A 349 -7.96 5.39 -20.90
C GLY A 349 -8.65 4.46 -21.91
N ALA A 350 -8.95 3.22 -21.51
CA ALA A 350 -9.70 2.27 -22.31
C ALA A 350 -11.14 2.76 -22.59
N PHE A 351 -11.81 3.31 -21.58
CA PHE A 351 -13.16 3.86 -21.73
C PHE A 351 -13.17 5.19 -22.48
N LEU A 352 -12.14 6.04 -22.33
CA LEU A 352 -11.97 7.22 -23.17
C LEU A 352 -11.83 6.82 -24.64
N LEU A 353 -11.01 5.81 -24.95
CA LEU A 353 -10.89 5.30 -26.31
C LEU A 353 -12.24 4.81 -26.84
N ARG A 354 -12.99 4.06 -26.03
CA ARG A 354 -14.34 3.60 -26.36
C ARG A 354 -15.27 4.75 -26.70
N GLU A 355 -15.35 5.77 -25.86
CA GLU A 355 -16.27 6.89 -26.04
C GLU A 355 -15.86 7.79 -27.21
N ILE A 356 -14.56 7.98 -27.47
CA ILE A 356 -14.08 8.66 -28.68
C ILE A 356 -14.53 7.87 -29.92
N LEU A 357 -14.39 6.54 -29.92
CA LEU A 357 -14.85 5.71 -31.03
C LEU A 357 -16.38 5.79 -31.21
N LEU A 358 -17.17 5.73 -30.15
CA LEU A 358 -18.64 5.72 -30.27
C LEU A 358 -19.21 7.09 -30.65
N GLN A 359 -18.64 8.18 -30.14
CA GLN A 359 -19.26 9.51 -30.21
C GLN A 359 -18.61 10.44 -31.25
N THR A 360 -17.44 10.06 -31.78
CA THR A 360 -16.69 10.86 -32.77
C THR A 360 -16.32 10.05 -34.00
N LYS A 361 -15.88 10.74 -35.06
CA LYS A 361 -15.21 10.17 -36.24
C LYS A 361 -13.71 10.47 -36.25
N CYS A 362 -13.12 10.78 -35.10
CA CYS A 362 -11.69 11.07 -35.00
C CYS A 362 -10.83 9.86 -35.38
N MET A 363 -9.65 10.16 -35.93
CA MET A 363 -8.52 9.24 -35.95
C MET A 363 -7.81 9.34 -34.61
N ILE A 364 -7.41 8.22 -34.03
CA ILE A 364 -6.93 8.14 -32.66
C ILE A 364 -5.54 7.53 -32.67
N LYS A 365 -4.57 8.26 -32.15
CA LYS A 365 -3.23 7.77 -31.96
C LYS A 365 -3.02 7.46 -30.48
N CYS A 366 -2.85 6.18 -30.17
CA CYS A 366 -2.63 5.71 -28.80
C CYS A 366 -1.13 5.58 -28.54
N LEU A 367 -0.59 6.39 -27.63
CA LEU A 367 0.79 6.24 -27.18
C LEU A 367 0.87 5.09 -26.17
N VAL A 368 1.60 4.03 -26.52
CA VAL A 368 1.69 2.80 -25.73
C VAL A 368 3.14 2.41 -25.52
N ARG A 369 3.51 2.20 -24.25
CA ARG A 369 4.85 1.73 -23.90
C ARG A 369 4.98 0.25 -24.23
N GLU A 370 6.12 -0.13 -24.77
CA GLU A 370 6.46 -1.54 -24.97
C GLU A 370 6.74 -2.20 -23.62
N LEU A 371 6.24 -3.43 -23.44
CA LEU A 371 6.48 -4.22 -22.24
C LEU A 371 7.27 -5.47 -22.59
N PRO A 372 7.95 -6.05 -21.58
CA PRO A 372 8.78 -7.23 -21.71
C PRO A 372 8.29 -8.31 -22.68
N ASP A 373 7.05 -8.75 -22.54
CA ASP A 373 6.51 -9.95 -23.20
C ASP A 373 5.29 -9.62 -24.06
N THR A 374 5.14 -8.35 -24.42
CA THR A 374 3.92 -7.87 -25.07
C THR A 374 4.21 -6.66 -25.93
N THR A 375 3.99 -6.79 -27.24
CA THR A 375 4.08 -5.66 -28.17
C THR A 375 3.08 -4.55 -27.79
N PRO A 376 3.31 -3.28 -28.16
CA PRO A 376 2.36 -2.19 -27.91
C PRO A 376 0.92 -2.51 -28.37
N ASN A 377 0.79 -3.17 -29.53
CA ASN A 377 -0.50 -3.64 -30.06
C ASN A 377 -1.17 -4.66 -29.14
N GLN A 378 -0.48 -5.76 -28.84
CA GLN A 378 -1.00 -6.80 -27.96
C GLN A 378 -1.32 -6.23 -26.57
N ARG A 379 -0.53 -5.27 -26.08
CA ARG A 379 -0.74 -4.66 -24.77
C ARG A 379 -2.03 -3.85 -24.77
N LEU A 380 -2.25 -3.01 -25.77
CA LEU A 380 -3.48 -2.24 -25.87
C LEU A 380 -4.69 -3.14 -26.04
N GLU A 381 -4.63 -4.11 -26.95
CA GLU A 381 -5.74 -5.05 -27.18
C GLU A 381 -6.08 -5.84 -25.93
N LYS A 382 -5.08 -6.41 -25.24
CA LYS A 382 -5.27 -7.14 -23.98
C LYS A 382 -5.91 -6.27 -22.90
N SER A 383 -5.50 -5.01 -22.76
CA SER A 383 -6.13 -4.06 -21.84
C SER A 383 -7.59 -3.78 -22.22
N LEU A 384 -7.87 -3.54 -23.50
CA LEU A 384 -9.23 -3.28 -23.98
C LEU A 384 -10.15 -4.48 -23.82
N GLN A 385 -9.63 -5.70 -24.00
CA GLN A 385 -10.35 -6.95 -23.74
C GLN A 385 -10.61 -7.15 -22.24
N GLN A 386 -9.60 -6.91 -21.40
CA GLN A 386 -9.72 -7.00 -19.95
C GLN A 386 -10.84 -6.09 -19.40
N PHE A 387 -10.99 -4.90 -19.98
CA PHE A 387 -12.02 -3.94 -19.58
C PHE A 387 -13.30 -4.02 -20.44
N GLY A 388 -13.46 -5.08 -21.23
CA GLY A 388 -14.69 -5.33 -22.01
C GLY A 388 -14.97 -4.38 -23.15
N VAL A 389 -14.03 -3.50 -23.51
CA VAL A 389 -14.14 -2.57 -24.64
C VAL A 389 -14.04 -3.31 -25.97
N LEU A 390 -13.14 -4.27 -26.07
CA LEU A 390 -13.01 -5.18 -27.20
C LEU A 390 -13.46 -6.60 -26.84
N PRO A 391 -13.88 -7.42 -27.82
CA PRO A 391 -14.21 -8.83 -27.60
C PRO A 391 -13.03 -9.62 -27.00
N SER A 392 -13.30 -10.34 -25.92
CA SER A 392 -12.46 -11.43 -25.39
C SER A 392 -12.99 -12.79 -25.88
N ASP A 393 -12.44 -13.90 -25.35
CA ASP A 393 -12.93 -15.25 -25.63
C ASP A 393 -14.41 -15.39 -25.22
N GLY A 394 -15.31 -15.55 -26.21
CA GLY A 394 -16.76 -15.60 -26.02
C GLY A 394 -17.56 -15.01 -27.20
N LYS A 395 -18.89 -14.96 -27.08
CA LYS A 395 -19.75 -14.30 -28.08
C LYS A 395 -19.73 -12.78 -27.84
N PRO A 396 -19.21 -11.96 -28.78
CA PRO A 396 -19.16 -10.51 -28.60
C PRO A 396 -20.57 -9.90 -28.56
N SER A 397 -20.72 -8.85 -27.75
CA SER A 397 -21.91 -7.99 -27.82
C SER A 397 -21.93 -7.17 -29.12
N GLU A 398 -23.10 -6.74 -29.56
CA GLU A 398 -23.27 -5.89 -30.75
C GLU A 398 -22.40 -4.62 -30.65
N GLN A 399 -22.33 -4.02 -29.46
CA GLN A 399 -21.51 -2.83 -29.21
C GLN A 399 -20.01 -3.15 -29.34
N GLN A 400 -19.54 -4.27 -28.80
CA GLN A 400 -18.12 -4.68 -28.94
C GLN A 400 -17.76 -4.98 -30.39
N THR A 401 -18.64 -5.61 -31.17
CA THR A 401 -18.43 -5.82 -32.61
C THR A 401 -18.32 -4.50 -33.36
N LEU A 402 -19.19 -3.53 -33.04
CA LEU A 402 -19.14 -2.18 -33.61
C LEU A 402 -17.83 -1.46 -33.24
N ILE A 403 -17.44 -1.49 -31.97
CA ILE A 403 -16.19 -0.87 -31.48
C ILE A 403 -14.99 -1.53 -32.15
N GLN A 404 -14.93 -2.87 -32.24
CA GLN A 404 -13.83 -3.58 -32.90
C GLN A 404 -13.68 -3.15 -34.37
N SER A 405 -14.78 -3.01 -35.10
CA SER A 405 -14.75 -2.54 -36.49
C SER A 405 -14.18 -1.11 -36.60
N MET A 406 -14.55 -0.23 -35.67
CA MET A 406 -14.05 1.14 -35.64
C MET A 406 -12.60 1.23 -35.16
N TYR A 407 -12.21 0.41 -34.19
CA TYR A 407 -10.86 0.29 -33.66
C TYR A 407 -9.87 -0.02 -34.77
N THR A 408 -10.13 -1.07 -35.55
CA THR A 408 -9.27 -1.49 -36.67
C THR A 408 -9.13 -0.41 -37.76
N LYS A 409 -10.12 0.46 -37.93
CA LYS A 409 -10.11 1.51 -38.97
C LYS A 409 -9.52 2.84 -38.51
N ARG A 410 -9.58 3.16 -37.21
CA ARG A 410 -9.33 4.52 -36.71
C ARG A 410 -8.29 4.62 -35.61
N VAL A 411 -7.83 3.50 -35.06
CA VAL A 411 -6.82 3.49 -33.99
C VAL A 411 -5.46 3.13 -34.58
N GLU A 412 -4.52 4.05 -34.42
CA GLU A 412 -3.10 3.88 -34.72
C GLU A 412 -2.34 3.80 -33.41
N ILE A 413 -1.42 2.84 -33.27
CA ILE A 413 -0.67 2.62 -32.04
C ILE A 413 0.74 3.15 -32.26
N ILE A 414 1.16 4.07 -31.39
CA ILE A 414 2.50 4.63 -31.43
C ILE A 414 3.28 4.08 -30.24
N LYS A 415 4.43 3.48 -30.52
CA LYS A 415 5.38 3.08 -29.49
C LYS A 415 6.02 4.33 -28.87
N GLY A 416 5.93 4.46 -27.55
CA GLY A 416 6.62 5.53 -26.82
C GLY A 416 6.22 5.61 -25.36
N ASP A 417 6.95 6.44 -24.60
CA ASP A 417 6.75 6.67 -23.17
C ASP A 417 6.74 8.18 -22.89
N VAL A 418 5.65 8.69 -22.30
CA VAL A 418 5.52 10.10 -21.94
C VAL A 418 6.67 10.61 -21.06
N ALA A 419 7.25 9.74 -20.21
CA ALA A 419 8.32 10.12 -19.30
C ALA A 419 9.65 10.43 -20.01
N LEU A 420 9.83 9.94 -21.23
CA LEU A 420 11.06 10.11 -22.00
C LEU A 420 11.02 11.38 -22.86
N ILE A 421 12.20 11.94 -23.11
CA ILE A 421 12.37 13.05 -24.06
C ILE A 421 11.78 12.64 -25.41
N ASN A 422 11.07 13.55 -26.08
CA ASN A 422 10.35 13.29 -27.33
C ASN A 422 9.43 12.06 -27.27
N MET A 423 8.92 11.73 -26.07
CA MET A 423 8.12 10.54 -25.81
C MET A 423 8.81 9.21 -26.18
N GLY A 424 10.15 9.19 -26.19
CA GLY A 424 10.95 8.01 -26.59
C GLY A 424 10.99 7.77 -28.09
N MET A 425 10.63 8.75 -28.91
CA MET A 425 10.71 8.69 -30.37
C MET A 425 11.97 9.39 -30.87
N ASN A 426 12.44 9.02 -32.07
CA ASN A 426 13.44 9.82 -32.79
C ASN A 426 12.85 11.19 -33.18
N GLU A 427 13.72 12.13 -33.53
CA GLU A 427 13.30 13.52 -33.80
C GLU A 427 12.34 13.64 -34.99
N ASP A 428 12.50 12.83 -36.03
CA ASP A 428 11.69 12.95 -37.25
C ASP A 428 10.27 12.41 -37.02
N ASP A 429 10.13 11.25 -36.36
CA ASP A 429 8.85 10.68 -35.95
C ASP A 429 8.12 11.60 -34.96
N TYR A 430 8.85 12.15 -33.98
CA TYR A 430 8.30 13.09 -33.01
C TYR A 430 7.81 14.37 -33.69
N THR A 431 8.59 14.91 -34.64
CA THR A 431 8.22 16.13 -35.38
C THR A 431 7.01 15.89 -36.27
N TYR A 432 6.96 14.75 -36.98
CA TYR A 432 5.80 14.33 -37.75
C TYR A 432 4.56 14.28 -36.85
N LEU A 433 4.64 13.59 -35.71
CA LEU A 433 3.55 13.48 -34.76
C LEU A 433 3.09 14.85 -34.22
N CYS A 434 4.03 15.76 -33.94
CA CYS A 434 3.75 17.13 -33.52
C CYS A 434 2.94 17.93 -34.56
N THR A 435 3.05 17.60 -35.84
CA THR A 435 2.28 18.29 -36.90
C THR A 435 0.95 17.61 -37.21
N ASP A 436 0.86 16.30 -37.00
CA ASP A 436 -0.31 15.50 -37.37
C ASP A 436 -1.47 15.62 -36.36
N ILE A 437 -1.16 15.62 -35.05
CA ILE A 437 -2.16 15.60 -33.95
C ILE A 437 -2.86 16.94 -33.75
N ASP A 438 -4.19 16.96 -33.70
CA ASP A 438 -5.00 18.16 -33.45
C ASP A 438 -5.35 18.38 -31.96
N PHE A 439 -5.56 17.30 -31.20
CA PHE A 439 -5.99 17.34 -29.79
C PHE A 439 -5.26 16.31 -28.95
N ILE A 440 -5.10 16.60 -27.66
CA ILE A 440 -4.46 15.68 -26.71
C ILE A 440 -5.45 15.38 -25.58
N ILE A 441 -5.67 14.09 -25.32
CA ILE A 441 -6.29 13.62 -24.07
C ILE A 441 -5.20 12.94 -23.25
N HIS A 442 -4.78 13.60 -22.17
CA HIS A 442 -3.69 13.14 -21.33
C HIS A 442 -4.21 12.41 -20.09
N ALA A 443 -4.38 11.08 -20.22
CA ALA A 443 -4.80 10.18 -19.15
C ALA A 443 -3.68 9.23 -18.66
N ALA A 444 -2.45 9.40 -19.13
CA ALA A 444 -1.31 8.61 -18.63
C ALA A 444 -0.97 9.02 -17.21
N ALA A 445 -1.12 8.09 -16.28
CA ALA A 445 -0.70 8.25 -14.90
C ALA A 445 -0.25 6.90 -14.33
N TYR A 446 0.71 6.96 -13.41
CA TYR A 446 1.01 5.86 -12.51
C TYR A 446 0.34 6.15 -11.17
N VAL A 447 -0.47 5.20 -10.69
CA VAL A 447 -1.30 5.34 -9.48
C VAL A 447 -0.88 4.27 -8.49
N ASN A 448 -0.35 4.69 -7.34
CA ASN A 448 0.00 3.81 -6.23
C ASN A 448 -0.03 4.64 -4.93
N LEU A 449 -0.71 4.17 -3.89
CA LEU A 449 -0.92 4.96 -2.66
C LEU A 449 0.23 4.85 -1.64
N VAL A 450 1.23 4.02 -1.94
CA VAL A 450 2.31 3.68 -1.00
C VAL A 450 3.64 4.28 -1.42
N TYR A 451 3.87 4.47 -2.72
CA TYR A 451 5.16 4.91 -3.24
C TYR A 451 5.44 6.38 -2.91
N PRO A 452 6.72 6.76 -2.81
CA PRO A 452 7.10 8.16 -2.61
C PRO A 452 6.91 8.97 -3.91
N TYR A 453 6.94 10.29 -3.79
CA TYR A 453 6.79 11.21 -4.92
C TYR A 453 7.76 10.92 -6.08
N GLU A 454 9.02 10.59 -5.79
CA GLU A 454 10.09 10.38 -6.78
C GLU A 454 9.77 9.23 -7.74
N ALA A 455 9.02 8.21 -7.26
CA ALA A 455 8.58 7.10 -8.09
C ALA A 455 7.54 7.53 -9.14
N PHE A 456 6.85 8.65 -8.91
CA PHE A 456 5.85 9.22 -9.81
C PHE A 456 6.38 10.34 -10.69
N THR A 457 7.51 10.97 -10.34
CA THR A 457 8.04 12.13 -11.06
C THR A 457 8.18 11.86 -12.56
N GLY A 458 8.74 10.71 -12.95
CA GLY A 458 8.85 10.30 -14.35
C GLY A 458 7.49 10.27 -15.08
N PRO A 459 6.58 9.34 -14.75
CA PRO A 459 5.32 9.17 -15.48
C PRO A 459 4.32 10.33 -15.29
N ASN A 460 4.23 10.92 -14.09
CA ASN A 460 3.18 11.90 -13.77
C ASN A 460 3.64 13.34 -13.98
N VAL A 461 4.89 13.68 -13.66
CA VAL A 461 5.39 15.08 -13.70
C VAL A 461 6.15 15.35 -14.99
N THR A 462 7.26 14.66 -15.24
CA THR A 462 8.05 14.75 -16.48
C THR A 462 7.19 14.39 -17.69
N GLY A 463 6.35 13.36 -17.56
CA GLY A 463 5.36 13.00 -18.58
C GLY A 463 4.43 14.15 -18.95
N THR A 464 3.86 14.82 -17.95
CA THR A 464 2.98 15.98 -18.16
C THR A 464 3.74 17.14 -18.81
N ARG A 465 4.97 17.43 -18.35
CA ARG A 465 5.85 18.43 -18.97
C ARG A 465 6.08 18.14 -20.44
N ASN A 466 6.41 16.89 -20.79
CA ASN A 466 6.67 16.50 -22.17
C ASN A 466 5.41 16.63 -23.04
N VAL A 467 4.23 16.35 -22.48
CA VAL A 467 2.95 16.59 -23.16
C VAL A 467 2.68 18.09 -23.38
N VAL A 468 2.99 18.95 -22.39
CA VAL A 468 2.91 20.41 -22.55
C VAL A 468 3.85 20.87 -23.66
N MET A 469 5.09 20.38 -23.69
CA MET A 469 6.03 20.69 -24.78
C MET A 469 5.50 20.23 -26.14
N PHE A 470 5.02 18.99 -26.24
CA PHE A 470 4.42 18.43 -27.45
C PHE A 470 3.22 19.25 -27.94
N SER A 471 2.40 19.79 -27.03
CA SER A 471 1.24 20.61 -27.38
C SER A 471 1.60 21.93 -28.05
N CYS A 472 2.83 22.43 -27.82
CA CYS A 472 3.34 23.69 -28.35
C CYS A 472 4.27 23.50 -29.57
N THR A 473 4.77 22.30 -29.81
CA THR A 473 5.68 22.02 -30.93
C THR A 473 4.92 21.78 -32.23
N GLY A 474 5.37 22.38 -33.33
CA GLY A 474 4.77 22.27 -34.67
C GLY A 474 3.49 23.10 -34.83
N LYS A 475 2.40 22.70 -34.17
CA LYS A 475 1.14 23.46 -34.07
C LYS A 475 0.59 23.39 -32.64
N ILE A 476 -0.15 24.42 -32.22
CA ILE A 476 -0.83 24.43 -30.92
C ILE A 476 -1.96 23.38 -30.90
N LYS A 477 -2.01 22.58 -29.83
CA LYS A 477 -2.98 21.49 -29.63
C LYS A 477 -3.66 21.67 -28.27
N PRO A 478 -5.01 21.69 -28.20
CA PRO A 478 -5.69 21.70 -26.92
C PRO A 478 -5.38 20.46 -26.07
N ILE A 479 -5.15 20.66 -24.77
CA ILE A 479 -4.92 19.59 -23.80
C ILE A 479 -6.16 19.39 -22.93
N HIS A 480 -6.70 18.18 -22.95
CA HIS A 480 -7.66 17.68 -21.97
C HIS A 480 -6.88 16.86 -20.93
N TYR A 481 -6.62 17.45 -19.77
CA TYR A 481 -5.80 16.87 -18.72
C TYR A 481 -6.66 16.15 -17.68
N ILE A 482 -6.34 14.89 -17.41
CA ILE A 482 -7.01 14.11 -16.36
C ILE A 482 -6.24 14.29 -15.05
N SER A 483 -6.91 14.84 -14.04
CA SER A 483 -6.43 15.01 -12.67
C SER A 483 -7.25 14.17 -11.68
N THR A 484 -7.09 14.41 -10.38
CA THR A 484 -7.72 13.66 -9.28
C THR A 484 -8.17 14.62 -8.19
N ASP A 485 -9.19 14.24 -7.44
CA ASP A 485 -9.62 14.89 -6.20
C ASP A 485 -8.54 14.88 -5.11
N ALA A 486 -7.58 13.95 -5.16
CA ALA A 486 -6.48 13.82 -4.22
C ALA A 486 -5.48 14.99 -4.24
N VAL A 487 -5.59 15.92 -5.20
CA VAL A 487 -4.85 17.21 -5.14
C VAL A 487 -5.35 18.12 -4.00
N PHE A 488 -6.45 17.74 -3.35
CA PHE A 488 -6.96 18.34 -2.13
C PHE A 488 -6.69 17.42 -0.92
N PRO A 489 -6.22 17.96 0.22
CA PRO A 489 -5.85 17.16 1.40
C PRO A 489 -7.01 16.33 1.98
N ASN A 490 -8.24 16.78 1.81
CA ASN A 490 -9.46 16.11 2.30
C ASN A 490 -10.36 15.61 1.15
N GLY A 491 -9.79 15.43 -0.05
CA GLY A 491 -10.55 15.27 -1.29
C GLY A 491 -11.34 16.54 -1.63
N MET A 492 -12.26 16.47 -2.59
CA MET A 492 -13.07 17.62 -3.04
C MET A 492 -14.20 18.01 -2.07
N LYS A 493 -14.13 17.62 -0.79
CA LYS A 493 -15.13 18.03 0.22
C LYS A 493 -15.03 19.53 0.48
N ASN A 494 -16.10 20.25 0.17
CA ASN A 494 -16.19 21.72 0.29
C ASN A 494 -15.24 22.50 -0.64
N CYS A 495 -14.83 21.91 -1.77
CA CYS A 495 -14.02 22.58 -2.78
C CYS A 495 -14.87 22.91 -4.02
N SER A 496 -14.57 24.03 -4.67
CA SER A 496 -15.15 24.47 -5.94
C SER A 496 -14.25 24.10 -7.13
N GLU A 497 -14.83 24.09 -8.33
CA GLU A 497 -14.10 23.99 -9.60
C GLU A 497 -13.12 25.15 -9.80
N ASP A 498 -13.46 26.32 -9.24
CA ASP A 498 -12.66 27.55 -9.33
C ASP A 498 -11.53 27.62 -8.29
N ASP A 499 -11.46 26.68 -7.34
CA ASP A 499 -10.45 26.72 -6.29
C ASP A 499 -9.04 26.47 -6.85
N ASN A 500 -8.13 27.38 -6.51
CA ASN A 500 -6.72 27.22 -6.76
C ASN A 500 -6.13 26.22 -5.77
N ILE A 501 -5.43 25.22 -6.28
CA ILE A 501 -4.76 24.23 -5.45
C ILE A 501 -3.38 24.69 -4.99
N GLU A 502 -2.87 25.84 -5.43
CA GLU A 502 -1.48 26.29 -5.19
C GLU A 502 -1.08 26.26 -3.70
N ASP A 503 -1.99 26.58 -2.79
CA ASP A 503 -1.70 26.60 -1.34
C ASP A 503 -1.75 25.21 -0.67
N ASN A 504 -2.37 24.22 -1.33
CA ASN A 504 -2.63 22.90 -0.75
C ASN A 504 -1.37 22.02 -0.61
N HIS A 505 -0.27 22.37 -1.29
CA HIS A 505 0.93 21.53 -1.40
C HIS A 505 1.58 21.16 -0.07
N THR A 506 1.40 21.97 0.98
CA THR A 506 1.97 21.73 2.31
C THR A 506 1.24 20.66 3.12
N GLU A 507 -0.01 20.36 2.76
CA GLU A 507 -0.88 19.41 3.47
C GLU A 507 -0.96 18.03 2.79
N LEU A 508 -0.34 17.87 1.60
CA LEU A 508 -0.33 16.61 0.86
C LEU A 508 0.73 15.65 1.42
N ASN A 509 0.29 14.48 1.87
CA ASN A 509 1.12 13.54 2.65
C ASN A 509 1.48 12.23 1.92
N ASP A 510 1.10 12.07 0.66
CA ASP A 510 1.41 10.89 -0.16
C ASP A 510 1.95 11.26 -1.55
N GLY A 511 2.83 10.42 -2.09
CA GLY A 511 3.56 10.71 -3.32
C GLY A 511 2.68 10.84 -4.56
N TYR A 512 1.55 10.11 -4.61
CA TYR A 512 0.64 10.18 -5.75
C TYR A 512 -0.05 11.55 -5.82
N SER A 513 -0.69 11.97 -4.72
CA SER A 513 -1.34 13.29 -4.59
C SER A 513 -0.37 14.43 -4.89
N GLN A 514 0.83 14.37 -4.32
CA GLN A 514 1.90 15.35 -4.57
C GLN A 514 2.29 15.42 -6.06
N SER A 515 2.44 14.26 -6.74
CA SER A 515 2.78 14.21 -8.17
C SER A 515 1.68 14.77 -9.08
N LYS A 516 0.42 14.51 -8.74
CA LYS A 516 -0.74 15.02 -9.47
C LYS A 516 -0.92 16.52 -9.27
N TRP A 517 -0.67 17.00 -8.05
CA TRP A 517 -0.65 18.42 -7.74
C TRP A 517 0.40 19.17 -8.57
N VAL A 518 1.65 18.68 -8.63
CA VAL A 518 2.72 19.30 -9.45
C VAL A 518 2.34 19.30 -10.93
N ALA A 519 1.85 18.18 -11.44
CA ALA A 519 1.45 18.06 -12.83
C ALA A 519 0.27 18.99 -13.20
N GLU A 520 -0.71 19.16 -12.32
CA GLU A 520 -1.81 20.10 -12.52
C GLU A 520 -1.34 21.56 -12.49
N GLN A 521 -0.35 21.90 -11.64
CA GLN A 521 0.29 23.21 -11.66
C GLN A 521 1.02 23.50 -12.99
N LEU A 522 1.69 22.50 -13.57
CA LEU A 522 2.32 22.64 -14.89
C LEU A 522 1.29 22.94 -15.99
N ILE A 523 0.14 22.24 -15.97
CA ILE A 523 -0.96 22.47 -16.91
C ILE A 523 -1.59 23.85 -16.70
N SER A 524 -1.85 24.23 -15.45
CA SER A 524 -2.45 25.52 -15.09
C SER A 524 -1.57 26.69 -15.51
N ARG A 525 -0.26 26.61 -15.26
CA ARG A 525 0.72 27.61 -15.72
C ARG A 525 0.83 27.69 -17.24
N ALA A 526 0.76 26.55 -17.95
CA ALA A 526 0.70 26.55 -19.40
C ALA A 526 -0.58 27.25 -19.90
N GLY A 527 -1.71 27.00 -19.25
CA GLY A 527 -2.99 27.67 -19.49
C GLY A 527 -2.93 29.18 -19.29
N GLN A 528 -2.33 29.65 -18.19
CA GLN A 528 -2.12 31.08 -17.91
C GLN A 528 -1.24 31.77 -18.97
N LYS A 529 -0.31 31.03 -19.59
CA LYS A 529 0.50 31.52 -20.73
C LYS A 529 -0.26 31.47 -22.07
N GLY A 530 -1.54 31.08 -22.05
CA GLY A 530 -2.45 31.10 -23.19
C GLY A 530 -2.63 29.76 -23.90
N LEU A 531 -1.98 28.67 -23.47
CA LEU A 531 -2.22 27.35 -24.05
C LEU A 531 -3.67 26.91 -23.78
N PRO A 532 -4.42 26.42 -24.79
CA PRO A 532 -5.78 25.91 -24.59
C PRO A 532 -5.77 24.62 -23.75
N VAL A 533 -6.14 24.70 -22.48
CA VAL A 533 -6.15 23.57 -21.55
C VAL A 533 -7.51 23.43 -20.86
N VAL A 534 -7.87 22.20 -20.49
CA VAL A 534 -9.03 21.87 -19.63
C VAL A 534 -8.59 20.81 -18.63
N ILE A 535 -8.97 20.98 -17.36
CA ILE A 535 -8.60 20.06 -16.27
C ILE A 535 -9.85 19.32 -15.81
N TYR A 536 -9.78 17.99 -15.71
CA TYR A 536 -10.86 17.14 -15.18
C TYR A 536 -10.38 16.45 -13.91
N ARG A 537 -10.84 16.88 -12.74
CA ARG A 537 -10.52 16.26 -11.43
C ARG A 537 -11.50 15.14 -11.17
N LEU A 538 -11.00 13.91 -11.15
CA LEU A 538 -11.82 12.71 -10.96
C LEU A 538 -11.84 12.26 -9.50
N GLY A 539 -12.98 11.78 -9.03
CA GLY A 539 -13.08 11.03 -7.76
C GLY A 539 -12.64 9.58 -7.87
N ASN A 540 -13.15 8.76 -6.96
CA ASN A 540 -12.86 7.34 -6.87
C ASN A 540 -13.60 6.55 -7.97
N MET A 541 -12.83 6.07 -8.93
CA MET A 541 -13.34 5.44 -10.15
C MET A 541 -13.86 4.02 -9.88
N SER A 542 -15.16 3.80 -10.08
CA SER A 542 -15.79 2.48 -9.97
C SER A 542 -15.94 1.78 -11.32
N GLY A 543 -16.50 0.57 -11.29
CA GLY A 543 -16.88 -0.17 -12.49
C GLY A 543 -17.90 0.56 -13.36
N ASP A 544 -18.00 0.17 -14.63
CA ASP A 544 -18.92 0.80 -15.59
C ASP A 544 -20.39 0.48 -15.29
N ARG A 545 -21.29 1.41 -15.65
CA ARG A 545 -22.73 1.32 -15.33
C ARG A 545 -23.46 0.13 -15.95
N LYS A 546 -22.97 -0.42 -17.07
CA LYS A 546 -23.72 -1.41 -17.86
C LYS A 546 -23.21 -2.83 -17.69
N GLN A 547 -21.90 -3.02 -17.78
CA GLN A 547 -21.27 -4.34 -17.81
C GLN A 547 -20.47 -4.65 -16.54
N ALA A 548 -20.35 -3.69 -15.62
CA ALA A 548 -19.60 -3.79 -14.37
C ALA A 548 -18.13 -4.20 -14.54
N PHE A 549 -17.52 -3.91 -15.69
CA PHE A 549 -16.08 -4.00 -15.87
C PHE A 549 -15.40 -2.99 -14.94
N TRP A 550 -14.54 -3.51 -14.07
CA TRP A 550 -13.89 -2.76 -13.00
C TRP A 550 -12.40 -3.07 -13.02
N ASN A 551 -11.57 -2.08 -12.70
CA ASN A 551 -10.15 -2.30 -12.44
C ASN A 551 -9.95 -3.34 -11.32
N PRO A 552 -9.34 -4.51 -11.59
CA PRO A 552 -9.14 -5.56 -10.57
C PRO A 552 -8.16 -5.17 -9.46
N GLN A 553 -7.38 -4.12 -9.66
CA GLN A 553 -6.43 -3.59 -8.68
C GLN A 553 -7.03 -2.44 -7.86
N ASP A 554 -8.31 -2.10 -8.08
CA ASP A 554 -9.00 -1.07 -7.32
C ASP A 554 -9.20 -1.50 -5.86
N PHE A 555 -8.85 -0.61 -4.93
CA PHE A 555 -8.94 -0.90 -3.50
C PHE A 555 -10.37 -1.16 -3.05
N THR A 556 -11.32 -0.37 -3.56
CA THR A 556 -12.74 -0.51 -3.20
C THR A 556 -13.28 -1.87 -3.63
N LEU A 557 -13.00 -2.27 -4.87
CA LEU A 557 -13.36 -3.58 -5.39
C LEU A 557 -12.71 -4.71 -4.57
N LEU A 558 -11.43 -4.60 -4.24
CA LEU A 558 -10.72 -5.61 -3.44
C LEU A 558 -11.36 -5.80 -2.05
N VAL A 559 -11.78 -4.71 -1.40
CA VAL A 559 -12.52 -4.78 -0.13
C VAL A 559 -13.86 -5.48 -0.31
N LEU A 560 -14.64 -5.14 -1.33
CA LEU A 560 -15.93 -5.77 -1.60
C LEU A 560 -15.78 -7.26 -1.95
N GLN A 561 -14.78 -7.62 -2.75
CA GLN A 561 -14.45 -9.00 -3.11
C GLN A 561 -13.98 -9.80 -1.89
N ALA A 562 -13.17 -9.22 -1.02
CA ALA A 562 -12.80 -9.84 0.25
C ALA A 562 -14.06 -10.10 1.09
N CYS A 563 -14.95 -9.11 1.22
CA CYS A 563 -16.19 -9.29 1.97
C CYS A 563 -17.04 -10.44 1.40
N ALA A 564 -17.26 -10.45 0.08
CA ALA A 564 -18.02 -11.48 -0.63
C ALA A 564 -17.38 -12.88 -0.49
N LYS A 565 -16.05 -12.97 -0.63
CA LYS A 565 -15.28 -14.21 -0.56
C LYS A 565 -15.30 -14.81 0.84
N TYR A 566 -15.11 -13.98 1.86
CA TYR A 566 -15.02 -14.43 3.25
C TYR A 566 -16.37 -14.50 3.94
N GLY A 567 -17.44 -13.92 3.37
CA GLY A 567 -18.78 -13.92 3.95
C GLY A 567 -18.95 -12.96 5.13
N TYR A 568 -18.06 -11.98 5.29
CA TYR A 568 -18.10 -11.01 6.38
C TYR A 568 -17.93 -9.60 5.84
N ALA A 569 -18.73 -8.66 6.34
CA ALA A 569 -18.59 -7.25 6.03
C ALA A 569 -18.27 -6.45 7.30
N PRO A 570 -17.29 -5.53 7.27
CA PRO A 570 -16.90 -4.75 8.43
C PRO A 570 -17.96 -3.67 8.76
N ASP A 571 -18.28 -3.48 10.04
CA ASP A 571 -19.19 -2.41 10.53
C ASP A 571 -18.45 -1.06 10.57
N VAL A 572 -18.09 -0.54 9.40
CA VAL A 572 -17.41 0.74 9.20
C VAL A 572 -18.40 1.73 8.58
N ASP A 573 -18.54 2.90 9.20
CA ASP A 573 -19.43 3.97 8.75
C ASP A 573 -18.62 4.98 7.92
N TRP A 574 -18.56 4.74 6.61
CA TRP A 574 -17.93 5.65 5.66
C TRP A 574 -18.81 5.87 4.42
N ASN A 575 -18.59 7.00 3.76
CA ASN A 575 -19.22 7.31 2.48
C ASN A 575 -18.30 6.85 1.35
N MET A 576 -18.77 5.91 0.56
CA MET A 576 -18.12 5.38 -0.62
C MET A 576 -18.52 6.25 -1.82
N GLU A 577 -17.71 7.26 -2.10
CA GLU A 577 -17.79 7.95 -3.39
C GLU A 577 -17.34 6.96 -4.48
N MET A 578 -18.17 6.84 -5.52
CA MET A 578 -18.01 5.85 -6.59
C MET A 578 -18.50 6.50 -7.88
N THR A 579 -17.54 6.92 -8.71
CA THR A 579 -17.79 7.52 -10.02
C THR A 579 -17.63 6.45 -11.10
N PRO A 580 -18.70 6.07 -11.83
CA PRO A 580 -18.58 5.08 -12.89
C PRO A 580 -17.66 5.52 -14.03
N VAL A 581 -16.75 4.63 -14.41
CA VAL A 581 -15.71 4.95 -15.42
C VAL A 581 -16.26 5.37 -16.78
N ASP A 582 -17.36 4.77 -17.20
CA ASP A 582 -18.01 5.09 -18.47
C ASP A 582 -18.71 6.44 -18.45
N PHE A 583 -19.28 6.82 -17.30
CA PHE A 583 -19.86 8.15 -17.11
C PHE A 583 -18.78 9.23 -17.22
N ALA A 584 -17.66 9.06 -16.50
CA ALA A 584 -16.56 10.01 -16.54
C ALA A 584 -15.98 10.14 -17.97
N ALA A 585 -15.73 9.02 -18.65
CA ALA A 585 -15.24 9.02 -20.03
C ALA A 585 -16.23 9.67 -21.00
N GLU A 586 -17.53 9.38 -20.87
CA GLU A 586 -18.59 9.96 -21.70
C GLU A 586 -18.66 11.48 -21.50
N PHE A 587 -18.61 11.95 -20.26
CA PHE A 587 -18.62 13.38 -19.93
C PHE A 587 -17.41 14.10 -20.55
N ILE A 588 -16.20 13.58 -20.33
CA ILE A 588 -14.96 14.17 -20.87
C ILE A 588 -15.03 14.28 -22.40
N VAL A 589 -15.45 13.21 -23.09
CA VAL A 589 -15.59 13.21 -24.55
C VAL A 589 -16.67 14.19 -25.00
N ARG A 590 -17.80 14.30 -24.30
CA ARG A 590 -18.84 15.28 -24.67
C ARG A 590 -18.41 16.72 -24.46
N CYS A 591 -17.65 17.02 -23.41
CA CYS A 591 -17.10 18.36 -23.18
C CYS A 591 -16.28 18.84 -24.38
N THR A 592 -15.54 17.94 -25.05
CA THR A 592 -14.72 18.28 -26.23
C THR A 592 -15.52 18.80 -27.43
N PHE A 593 -16.85 18.64 -27.46
CA PHE A 593 -17.69 19.09 -28.57
C PHE A 593 -17.85 20.61 -28.62
N ASN A 594 -17.68 21.31 -27.50
CA ASN A 594 -17.80 22.77 -27.44
C ASN A 594 -16.58 23.43 -26.79
N LEU A 595 -15.43 23.31 -27.47
CA LEU A 595 -14.14 23.84 -27.01
C LEU A 595 -14.20 25.31 -26.59
N SER A 596 -14.94 26.15 -27.31
CA SER A 596 -15.06 27.58 -26.98
C SER A 596 -15.58 27.86 -25.55
N THR A 597 -16.39 26.95 -25.02
CA THR A 597 -17.03 27.10 -23.71
C THR A 597 -16.30 26.40 -22.57
N ILE A 598 -15.39 25.47 -22.88
CA ILE A 598 -14.72 24.64 -21.88
C ILE A 598 -13.24 24.97 -21.70
N LEU A 599 -12.60 25.61 -22.68
CA LEU A 599 -11.18 25.96 -22.60
C LEU A 599 -10.93 26.94 -21.44
N GLY A 600 -9.89 26.66 -20.66
CA GLY A 600 -9.54 27.40 -19.44
C GLY A 600 -10.35 27.01 -18.21
N LYS A 601 -11.25 26.03 -18.29
CA LYS A 601 -12.05 25.57 -17.15
C LYS A 601 -11.49 24.32 -16.51
N THR A 602 -11.86 24.15 -15.25
CA THR A 602 -11.66 22.95 -14.46
C THR A 602 -13.02 22.33 -14.15
N TYR A 603 -13.10 21.01 -14.15
CA TYR A 603 -14.33 20.28 -13.84
C TYR A 603 -14.08 19.26 -12.74
N HIS A 604 -15.04 19.11 -11.83
CA HIS A 604 -15.07 18.02 -10.85
C HIS A 604 -16.01 16.94 -11.36
N ILE A 605 -15.48 15.74 -11.62
CA ILE A 605 -16.28 14.59 -12.06
C ILE A 605 -16.32 13.60 -10.92
N ILE A 606 -17.37 13.74 -10.11
CA ILE A 606 -17.65 12.93 -8.93
C ILE A 606 -19.10 12.50 -8.86
N ASN A 607 -19.35 11.46 -8.09
CA ASN A 607 -20.68 11.15 -7.62
C ASN A 607 -21.00 12.03 -6.39
N ASP A 608 -21.89 12.99 -6.56
CA ASP A 608 -22.35 13.92 -5.51
C ASP A 608 -23.27 13.23 -4.47
N GLN A 609 -23.67 11.99 -4.73
CA GLN A 609 -24.46 11.13 -3.84
C GLN A 609 -23.66 9.88 -3.47
N PRO A 610 -22.64 9.99 -2.58
CA PRO A 610 -21.82 8.86 -2.21
C PRO A 610 -22.66 7.79 -1.50
N LEU A 611 -22.33 6.52 -1.76
CA LEU A 611 -23.04 5.39 -1.19
C LEU A 611 -22.57 5.13 0.23
N HIS A 612 -23.50 4.92 1.15
CA HIS A 612 -23.13 4.51 2.50
C HIS A 612 -22.67 3.04 2.48
N SER A 613 -21.49 2.73 3.04
CA SER A 613 -20.95 1.36 3.09
C SER A 613 -21.93 0.31 3.59
N ARG A 614 -22.67 0.64 4.64
CA ARG A 614 -23.74 -0.19 5.19
C ARG A 614 -24.76 -0.60 4.14
N TRP A 615 -25.22 0.35 3.34
CA TRP A 615 -26.18 0.07 2.27
C TRP A 615 -25.58 -0.86 1.22
N VAL A 616 -24.31 -0.69 0.86
CA VAL A 616 -23.60 -1.57 -0.09
C VAL A 616 -23.55 -3.01 0.44
N PHE A 617 -23.19 -3.20 1.70
CA PHE A 617 -23.13 -4.54 2.32
C PHE A 617 -24.51 -5.17 2.51
N GLU A 618 -25.53 -4.38 2.90
CA GLU A 618 -26.92 -4.83 2.99
C GLU A 618 -27.47 -5.22 1.61
N TRP A 619 -27.15 -4.45 0.57
CA TRP A 619 -27.49 -4.75 -0.82
C TRP A 619 -26.84 -6.06 -1.28
N MET A 620 -25.54 -6.25 -1.02
CA MET A 620 -24.84 -7.49 -1.37
C MET A 620 -25.45 -8.70 -0.62
N HIS A 621 -25.77 -8.56 0.66
CA HIS A 621 -26.45 -9.62 1.43
C HIS A 621 -27.80 -10.00 0.80
N ALA A 622 -28.61 -8.99 0.44
CA ALA A 622 -29.91 -9.18 -0.20
C ALA A 622 -29.82 -9.88 -1.57
N HIS A 623 -28.66 -9.81 -2.24
CA HIS A 623 -28.42 -10.42 -3.56
C HIS A 623 -27.66 -11.76 -3.48
N GLY A 624 -27.72 -12.44 -2.33
CA GLY A 624 -27.27 -13.83 -2.21
C GLY A 624 -25.79 -14.00 -1.87
N TYR A 625 -25.06 -12.92 -1.59
CA TYR A 625 -23.76 -13.03 -0.93
C TYR A 625 -23.98 -13.35 0.55
N PRO A 626 -23.34 -14.39 1.13
CA PRO A 626 -23.56 -14.82 2.51
C PRO A 626 -22.85 -13.89 3.50
N LEU A 627 -23.08 -12.59 3.37
CA LEU A 627 -22.44 -11.56 4.18
C LEU A 627 -23.10 -11.52 5.55
N LYS A 628 -22.37 -11.91 6.59
CA LYS A 628 -22.66 -11.48 7.95
C LYS A 628 -22.03 -10.11 8.15
N ILE A 629 -22.86 -9.06 8.17
CA ILE A 629 -22.47 -7.78 8.79
C ILE A 629 -22.24 -8.11 10.25
N VAL A 630 -21.10 -7.69 10.82
CA VAL A 630 -20.68 -8.13 12.15
C VAL A 630 -20.90 -7.02 13.20
N PRO A 631 -22.06 -6.99 13.91
CA PRO A 631 -22.25 -6.18 15.10
C PRO A 631 -22.52 -7.05 16.37
N PHE A 632 -21.62 -7.05 17.36
CA PHE A 632 -21.79 -7.62 18.73
C PHE A 632 -21.85 -6.63 19.92
N ARG A 633 -21.56 -7.00 21.17
CA ARG A 633 -21.28 -6.22 22.43
C ARG A 633 -21.98 -6.73 23.71
N ALA A 634 -21.16 -7.31 24.59
CA ALA A 634 -21.36 -7.74 25.98
C ALA A 634 -20.03 -7.64 26.77
N GLY A 635 -20.04 -7.31 28.07
CA GLY A 635 -18.86 -7.45 28.95
C GLY A 635 -18.64 -8.90 29.42
N SER A 636 -17.68 -9.17 30.33
CA SER A 636 -17.37 -10.56 30.75
C SER A 636 -18.56 -11.27 31.44
N ALA A 637 -19.10 -10.64 32.49
CA ALA A 637 -20.30 -11.14 33.18
C ALA A 637 -21.55 -10.98 32.31
N GLY A 638 -21.63 -9.91 31.52
CA GLY A 638 -22.75 -9.67 30.59
C GLY A 638 -22.88 -10.78 29.54
N SER A 639 -21.75 -11.26 29.02
CA SER A 639 -21.68 -12.40 28.10
C SER A 639 -22.28 -13.65 28.70
N VAL A 640 -21.93 -13.95 29.96
CA VAL A 640 -22.40 -15.14 30.68
C VAL A 640 -23.88 -15.04 31.03
N VAL A 641 -24.30 -13.93 31.64
CA VAL A 641 -25.69 -13.72 32.08
C VAL A 641 -26.65 -13.68 30.90
N ALA A 642 -26.31 -12.99 29.81
CA ALA A 642 -27.17 -12.94 28.64
C ALA A 642 -27.31 -14.30 27.95
N THR A 643 -26.23 -15.09 27.97
CA THR A 643 -26.28 -16.48 27.52
C THR A 643 -27.20 -17.31 28.40
N ARG A 644 -27.13 -17.19 29.73
CA ARG A 644 -27.99 -17.98 30.63
C ARG A 644 -29.45 -17.57 30.55
N LEU A 645 -29.75 -16.27 30.54
CA LEU A 645 -31.12 -15.78 30.43
C LEU A 645 -31.77 -16.16 29.10
N SER A 646 -30.98 -16.25 28.01
CA SER A 646 -31.52 -16.68 26.71
C SER A 646 -31.70 -18.19 26.57
N GLU A 647 -31.32 -19.02 27.57
CA GLU A 647 -31.67 -20.44 27.59
C GLU A 647 -33.18 -20.63 27.78
N ASP A 648 -33.85 -19.68 28.44
CA ASP A 648 -35.30 -19.57 28.45
C ASP A 648 -35.80 -18.83 27.21
N TYR A 649 -36.42 -19.57 26.28
CA TYR A 649 -36.88 -19.05 24.99
C TYR A 649 -37.99 -17.99 25.11
N ASP A 650 -38.72 -17.94 26.24
CA ASP A 650 -39.75 -16.92 26.48
C ASP A 650 -39.15 -15.58 26.94
N THR A 651 -37.88 -15.57 27.34
CA THR A 651 -37.17 -14.39 27.81
C THR A 651 -36.37 -13.75 26.66
N SER A 652 -36.78 -12.56 26.24
CA SER A 652 -36.00 -11.74 25.28
C SER A 652 -34.90 -10.95 25.99
N VAL A 653 -33.67 -11.14 25.57
CA VAL A 653 -32.48 -10.54 26.15
C VAL A 653 -31.83 -9.57 25.16
N LEU A 654 -31.60 -8.32 25.59
CA LEU A 654 -30.79 -7.36 24.85
C LEU A 654 -29.55 -6.99 25.66
N LEU A 655 -28.40 -7.13 25.01
CA LEU A 655 -27.09 -6.90 25.56
C LEU A 655 -26.44 -5.70 24.87
N LEU A 656 -26.12 -4.67 25.64
CA LEU A 656 -25.52 -3.41 25.17
C LEU A 656 -24.10 -3.31 25.72
N GLU A 657 -23.10 -3.04 24.88
CA GLU A 657 -21.74 -2.79 25.39
C GLU A 657 -21.02 -1.64 24.68
N ALA A 658 -19.86 -1.27 25.19
CA ALA A 658 -19.16 -0.04 24.90
C ALA A 658 -17.86 -0.19 24.06
N GLY A 659 -17.41 -1.42 23.77
CA GLY A 659 -16.25 -1.73 22.95
C GLY A 659 -16.40 -2.73 21.80
N MET A 660 -15.48 -2.76 20.83
CA MET A 660 -15.60 -3.53 19.58
C MET A 660 -15.68 -5.07 19.76
N SER A 661 -15.75 -5.84 18.67
CA SER A 661 -15.70 -7.31 18.75
C SER A 661 -14.27 -7.81 19.00
N ASP A 662 -14.12 -9.01 19.56
CA ASP A 662 -12.84 -9.72 19.76
C ASP A 662 -12.62 -10.82 18.69
N LEU A 663 -13.19 -10.65 17.49
CA LEU A 663 -13.49 -11.73 16.53
C LEU A 663 -12.72 -11.69 15.21
N GLU A 664 -11.77 -10.77 15.02
CA GLU A 664 -11.03 -10.78 13.77
C GLU A 664 -10.07 -11.99 13.74
N PRO A 665 -9.97 -12.73 12.62
CA PRO A 665 -9.06 -13.89 12.52
C PRO A 665 -7.59 -13.58 12.81
N ASP A 666 -7.23 -12.30 12.69
CA ASP A 666 -5.89 -11.74 12.93
C ASP A 666 -5.87 -10.83 14.16
N ASP A 667 -6.90 -10.92 15.02
CA ASP A 667 -7.00 -10.11 16.22
C ASP A 667 -5.99 -10.55 17.27
N VAL A 668 -5.10 -9.63 17.68
CA VAL A 668 -4.17 -9.78 18.80
C VAL A 668 -4.89 -10.21 20.09
N THR A 669 -6.18 -9.91 20.26
CA THR A 669 -6.95 -10.41 21.41
C THR A 669 -7.01 -11.93 21.48
N GLN A 670 -6.86 -12.66 20.38
CA GLN A 670 -6.92 -14.12 20.39
C GLN A 670 -5.65 -14.77 20.96
N ILE A 671 -4.57 -14.02 21.15
CA ILE A 671 -3.26 -14.53 21.60
C ILE A 671 -3.08 -14.20 23.10
N PRO A 672 -3.12 -15.20 24.02
CA PRO A 672 -3.04 -14.95 25.45
C PRO A 672 -1.75 -14.25 25.89
N SER A 673 -0.61 -14.61 25.30
CA SER A 673 0.72 -14.06 25.64
C SER A 673 0.89 -12.59 25.26
N LEU A 674 0.08 -12.08 24.33
CA LEU A 674 0.09 -10.66 23.91
C LEU A 674 -0.86 -9.78 24.73
N TRP A 675 -1.33 -10.24 25.89
CA TRP A 675 -2.23 -9.46 26.74
C TRP A 675 -1.69 -8.06 27.10
N GLY A 676 -0.37 -7.93 27.27
CA GLY A 676 0.28 -6.65 27.59
C GLY A 676 0.17 -5.61 26.48
N SER A 677 0.16 -6.01 25.21
CA SER A 677 0.03 -5.07 24.07
C SER A 677 -1.40 -4.59 23.85
N LEU A 678 -2.39 -5.21 24.51
CA LEU A 678 -3.78 -4.80 24.46
C LEU A 678 -4.09 -3.66 25.44
N ILE A 679 -3.24 -3.48 26.46
CA ILE A 679 -3.32 -2.37 27.42
C ILE A 679 -2.96 -1.07 26.71
N GLY A 680 -3.79 -0.02 26.86
CA GLY A 680 -3.60 1.24 26.12
C GLY A 680 -4.12 1.23 24.68
N SER A 681 -4.55 0.08 24.15
CA SER A 681 -5.17 0.00 22.83
C SER A 681 -6.60 0.55 22.82
N GLU A 682 -7.22 0.62 21.65
CA GLU A 682 -8.64 0.97 21.53
C GLU A 682 -9.61 -0.02 22.21
N LYS A 683 -9.11 -1.21 22.56
CA LYS A 683 -9.82 -2.28 23.29
C LYS A 683 -9.66 -2.16 24.79
N ASP A 684 -8.93 -1.16 25.26
CA ASP A 684 -8.86 -0.73 26.64
C ASP A 684 -9.72 0.54 26.82
N TRP A 685 -10.37 0.65 27.97
CA TRP A 685 -11.01 1.89 28.39
C TRP A 685 -10.00 2.96 28.78
N GLY A 686 -8.81 2.55 29.24
CA GLY A 686 -7.75 3.45 29.68
C GLY A 686 -8.16 4.37 30.80
N TYR A 687 -8.86 3.82 31.81
CA TYR A 687 -9.24 4.59 32.98
C TYR A 687 -8.01 5.06 33.75
N HIS A 688 -8.13 6.22 34.38
CA HIS A 688 -7.11 6.76 35.26
C HIS A 688 -7.72 7.06 36.62
N SER A 689 -7.01 6.75 37.70
CA SER A 689 -7.38 7.24 39.02
C SER A 689 -7.25 8.77 39.09
N VAL A 690 -7.84 9.35 40.13
CA VAL A 690 -7.48 10.71 40.54
C VAL A 690 -6.02 10.74 41.02
N GLN A 691 -5.43 11.94 41.06
CA GLN A 691 -4.06 12.12 41.56
C GLN A 691 -3.95 11.63 43.00
N GLN A 692 -2.91 10.87 43.29
CA GLN A 692 -2.66 10.36 44.63
C GLN A 692 -1.35 10.90 45.20
N LYS A 693 -1.37 11.22 46.50
CA LYS A 693 -0.24 11.84 47.20
C LYS A 693 1.00 10.94 47.33
N TYR A 694 0.86 9.63 47.07
CA TYR A 694 1.90 8.62 47.31
C TYR A 694 2.28 7.80 46.04
N SER A 695 1.91 8.27 44.85
CA SER A 695 1.97 7.51 43.60
C SER A 695 3.18 7.84 42.71
N HIS A 696 4.40 7.89 43.24
CA HIS A 696 5.55 8.44 42.50
C HIS A 696 6.32 7.47 41.57
N PHE A 697 6.14 6.16 41.64
CA PHE A 697 7.11 5.21 41.03
C PHE A 697 6.70 4.53 39.70
N ALA A 698 5.46 4.66 39.23
CA ALA A 698 5.02 4.02 37.97
C ALA A 698 3.82 4.72 37.28
N TYR A 699 3.53 5.97 37.66
CA TYR A 699 2.26 6.62 37.36
C TYR A 699 2.45 7.88 36.52
N GLU A 700 1.69 8.00 35.43
CA GLU A 700 1.70 9.19 34.58
C GLU A 700 0.89 10.30 35.26
N ASN A 701 1.52 11.46 35.51
CA ASN A 701 0.90 12.61 36.19
C ASN A 701 0.28 12.28 37.57
N GLU A 702 0.92 11.37 38.34
CA GLU A 702 0.46 10.90 39.66
C GLU A 702 -0.89 10.15 39.63
N ARG A 703 -1.25 9.55 38.48
CA ARG A 703 -2.49 8.79 38.32
C ARG A 703 -2.22 7.34 37.94
N ALA A 704 -3.00 6.44 38.52
CA ALA A 704 -2.99 5.01 38.19
C ALA A 704 -3.74 4.72 36.91
N TYR A 705 -3.04 4.14 35.93
CA TYR A 705 -3.68 3.53 34.78
C TYR A 705 -4.42 2.27 35.21
N ILE A 706 -5.69 2.17 34.89
CA ILE A 706 -6.55 1.03 35.20
C ILE A 706 -7.03 0.45 33.88
N ALA A 707 -6.45 -0.69 33.50
CA ALA A 707 -6.81 -1.42 32.30
C ALA A 707 -8.18 -2.07 32.48
N GLN A 708 -9.11 -1.80 31.57
CA GLN A 708 -10.43 -2.44 31.57
C GLN A 708 -10.87 -2.70 30.13
N GLY A 709 -11.29 -3.93 29.83
CA GLY A 709 -11.66 -4.31 28.48
C GLY A 709 -12.85 -3.50 27.94
N LYS A 710 -12.59 -2.74 26.89
CA LYS A 710 -13.54 -2.08 26.00
C LYS A 710 -13.65 -2.93 24.72
N VAL A 711 -14.17 -4.14 24.87
CA VAL A 711 -14.38 -5.12 23.79
C VAL A 711 -15.42 -6.16 24.24
N LEU A 712 -16.06 -6.85 23.31
CA LEU A 712 -16.91 -8.02 23.58
C LEU A 712 -16.16 -9.04 24.45
N GLY A 713 -16.77 -9.49 25.54
CA GLY A 713 -16.13 -10.31 26.57
C GLY A 713 -15.43 -9.48 27.66
N GLY A 714 -15.45 -8.15 27.58
CA GLY A 714 -14.87 -7.24 28.56
C GLY A 714 -13.39 -7.54 28.83
N SER A 715 -12.96 -7.40 30.08
CA SER A 715 -11.57 -7.67 30.47
C SER A 715 -11.13 -9.12 30.22
N SER A 716 -12.06 -10.08 30.09
CA SER A 716 -11.67 -11.46 29.74
C SER A 716 -11.07 -11.60 28.35
N SER A 717 -11.25 -10.58 27.49
CA SER A 717 -10.69 -10.54 26.14
C SER A 717 -9.33 -9.83 26.05
N ILE A 718 -8.87 -9.20 27.15
CA ILE A 718 -7.58 -8.48 27.19
C ILE A 718 -6.66 -8.86 28.37
N ASN A 719 -7.13 -9.61 29.37
CA ASN A 719 -6.35 -9.95 30.56
C ASN A 719 -5.26 -11.03 30.30
N ALA A 720 -4.53 -11.47 31.32
CA ALA A 720 -3.51 -12.51 31.20
C ALA A 720 -4.05 -13.96 31.10
N GLN A 721 -5.38 -14.17 31.09
CA GLN A 721 -6.04 -15.49 31.11
C GLN A 721 -5.73 -16.39 32.32
N ASN A 722 -5.11 -15.88 33.39
CA ASN A 722 -4.87 -16.69 34.58
C ASN A 722 -6.20 -17.05 35.28
N ILE A 723 -6.36 -18.31 35.66
CA ILE A 723 -7.48 -18.81 36.47
C ILE A 723 -6.99 -19.14 37.88
N VAL A 724 -7.50 -18.37 38.83
CA VAL A 724 -7.35 -18.56 40.27
C VAL A 724 -8.70 -18.23 40.92
N ARG A 725 -9.13 -19.04 41.89
CA ARG A 725 -10.33 -18.81 42.68
C ARG A 725 -9.97 -18.24 44.05
N GLY A 726 -10.94 -17.59 44.70
CA GLY A 726 -10.83 -17.30 46.12
C GLY A 726 -10.73 -18.58 46.96
N SER A 727 -10.17 -18.46 48.16
CA SER A 727 -10.18 -19.56 49.15
C SER A 727 -11.55 -19.72 49.78
N ARG A 728 -11.77 -20.84 50.49
CA ARG A 728 -12.98 -21.06 51.28
C ARG A 728 -13.28 -19.90 52.23
N ASN A 729 -12.26 -19.43 52.93
CA ASN A 729 -12.39 -18.29 53.84
C ASN A 729 -12.92 -17.03 53.13
N ASN A 730 -12.58 -16.78 51.87
CA ASN A 730 -13.07 -15.61 51.16
C ASN A 730 -14.58 -15.68 50.90
N TYR A 731 -15.09 -16.83 50.46
CA TYR A 731 -16.51 -17.01 50.13
C TYR A 731 -17.37 -17.19 51.38
N ASP A 732 -16.90 -17.96 52.36
CA ASP A 732 -17.60 -18.12 53.65
C ASP A 732 -17.67 -16.78 54.39
N GLN A 733 -16.66 -15.90 54.23
CA GLN A 733 -16.74 -14.53 54.73
C GLN A 733 -17.84 -13.71 54.02
N TRP A 734 -18.03 -13.85 52.70
CA TRP A 734 -19.12 -13.16 52.01
C TRP A 734 -20.49 -13.58 52.54
N GLU A 735 -20.68 -14.87 52.78
CA GLU A 735 -21.91 -15.38 53.38
C GLU A 735 -22.10 -14.86 54.81
N HIS A 736 -21.05 -14.85 55.62
CA HIS A 736 -21.06 -14.27 56.96
C HIS A 736 -21.41 -12.78 56.95
N GLU A 737 -20.94 -12.04 55.95
CA GLU A 737 -21.24 -10.61 55.73
C GLU A 737 -22.65 -10.37 55.14
N GLY A 738 -23.43 -11.43 54.91
CA GLY A 738 -24.85 -11.36 54.54
C GLY A 738 -25.15 -11.68 53.07
N ALA A 739 -24.16 -12.08 52.27
CA ALA A 739 -24.40 -12.61 50.92
C ALA A 739 -24.83 -14.09 51.02
N VAL A 740 -26.06 -14.33 51.47
CA VAL A 740 -26.62 -15.68 51.67
C VAL A 740 -26.48 -16.53 50.40
N GLY A 741 -25.96 -17.76 50.53
CA GLY A 741 -25.74 -18.67 49.40
C GLY A 741 -24.50 -18.36 48.57
N TRP A 742 -23.58 -17.56 49.10
CA TRP A 742 -22.26 -17.30 48.52
C TRP A 742 -21.12 -17.97 49.29
N GLY A 743 -21.43 -18.91 50.19
CA GLY A 743 -20.43 -19.75 50.86
C GLY A 743 -19.67 -20.60 49.85
N TYR A 744 -18.48 -21.08 50.23
CA TYR A 744 -17.60 -21.82 49.32
C TYR A 744 -18.31 -23.04 48.69
N ASP A 745 -19.06 -23.79 49.50
CA ASP A 745 -19.77 -24.97 49.04
C ASP A 745 -20.95 -24.65 48.10
N ASP A 746 -21.50 -23.44 48.16
CA ASP A 746 -22.54 -22.97 47.25
C ASP A 746 -21.97 -22.52 45.90
N VAL A 747 -20.83 -21.83 45.91
CA VAL A 747 -20.21 -21.28 44.68
C VAL A 747 -19.42 -22.33 43.91
N LEU A 748 -18.85 -23.33 44.58
CA LEU A 748 -18.02 -24.37 43.96
C LEU A 748 -18.74 -25.12 42.81
N PRO A 749 -20.01 -25.54 42.95
CA PRO A 749 -20.78 -26.09 41.84
C PRO A 749 -20.89 -25.17 40.62
N PHE A 750 -20.94 -23.85 40.79
CA PHE A 750 -20.98 -22.91 39.67
C PHE A 750 -19.64 -22.82 38.95
N PHE A 751 -18.52 -22.84 39.69
CA PHE A 751 -17.19 -22.97 39.09
C PHE A 751 -17.08 -24.28 38.29
N ARG A 752 -17.49 -25.42 38.86
CA ARG A 752 -17.50 -26.70 38.14
C ARG A 752 -18.37 -26.68 36.88
N LYS A 753 -19.48 -25.94 36.87
CA LYS A 753 -20.31 -25.77 35.66
C LYS A 753 -19.68 -24.88 34.59
N LEU A 754 -18.80 -23.96 34.99
CA LEU A 754 -18.13 -23.04 34.07
C LEU A 754 -16.95 -23.70 33.35
N GLU A 755 -16.27 -24.61 34.04
CA GLU A 755 -14.95 -25.10 33.64
C GLU A 755 -14.98 -26.41 32.85
N ASN A 756 -14.06 -26.53 31.90
CA ASN A 756 -13.68 -27.76 31.23
C ASN A 756 -12.17 -27.94 31.35
N ALA A 757 -11.75 -28.56 32.45
CA ALA A 757 -10.38 -28.93 32.70
C ALA A 757 -10.00 -30.14 31.86
N THR A 758 -9.11 -29.94 30.88
CA THR A 758 -8.67 -31.01 29.97
C THR A 758 -7.50 -31.83 30.50
N ASP A 759 -6.83 -31.36 31.55
CA ASP A 759 -5.74 -32.05 32.24
C ASP A 759 -6.12 -32.24 33.72
N THR A 760 -6.31 -33.48 34.13
CA THR A 760 -6.65 -33.86 35.51
C THR A 760 -5.47 -34.48 36.24
N SER A 761 -4.25 -34.39 35.69
CA SER A 761 -3.05 -35.03 36.26
C SER A 761 -2.45 -34.27 37.44
N TYR A 762 -2.92 -33.05 37.71
CA TYR A 762 -2.41 -32.15 38.74
C TYR A 762 -3.57 -31.48 39.50
N GLY A 763 -3.47 -31.41 40.84
CA GLY A 763 -4.51 -30.88 41.72
C GLY A 763 -5.62 -31.88 42.08
N ASP A 764 -6.60 -31.43 42.87
CA ASP A 764 -7.75 -32.25 43.24
C ASP A 764 -8.80 -32.21 42.12
N SER A 765 -8.94 -33.34 41.42
CA SER A 765 -9.89 -33.49 40.31
C SER A 765 -11.35 -33.29 40.74
N THR A 766 -11.67 -33.48 42.03
CA THR A 766 -13.01 -33.24 42.53
C THR A 766 -13.37 -31.76 42.47
N LEU A 767 -12.41 -30.83 42.51
CA LEU A 767 -12.68 -29.39 42.53
C LEU A 767 -12.94 -28.80 41.13
N ARG A 768 -12.89 -29.61 40.07
CA ARG A 768 -12.90 -29.15 38.67
C ARG A 768 -14.16 -29.51 37.91
N GLY A 769 -14.50 -28.64 36.97
CA GLY A 769 -15.47 -28.93 35.92
C GLY A 769 -14.82 -29.64 34.74
N LEU A 770 -15.52 -30.61 34.15
CA LEU A 770 -15.04 -31.36 32.97
C LEU A 770 -15.84 -31.07 31.70
N HIS A 771 -16.91 -30.28 31.80
CA HIS A 771 -17.90 -30.13 30.72
C HIS A 771 -18.39 -28.69 30.55
N GLY A 772 -17.76 -27.74 31.23
CA GLY A 772 -18.09 -26.34 31.11
C GLY A 772 -17.60 -25.72 29.79
N PRO A 773 -18.11 -24.55 29.43
CA PRO A 773 -17.73 -23.87 28.20
C PRO A 773 -16.31 -23.26 28.23
N ILE A 774 -15.74 -22.99 29.41
CA ILE A 774 -14.40 -22.40 29.52
C ILE A 774 -13.34 -23.49 29.67
N ASN A 775 -12.54 -23.69 28.62
CA ASN A 775 -11.43 -24.63 28.66
C ASN A 775 -10.32 -24.14 29.59
N ILE A 776 -9.91 -24.99 30.54
CA ILE A 776 -8.78 -24.74 31.43
C ILE A 776 -7.62 -25.64 31.03
N LYS A 777 -6.46 -25.03 30.85
CA LYS A 777 -5.22 -25.72 30.55
C LYS A 777 -4.09 -25.22 31.45
N GLU A 778 -3.23 -26.12 31.89
CA GLU A 778 -1.99 -25.74 32.58
C GLU A 778 -0.98 -25.16 31.58
N THR A 779 -0.20 -24.18 32.02
CA THR A 779 0.91 -23.66 31.21
C THR A 779 1.99 -24.72 31.06
N THR A 780 2.53 -24.92 29.85
CA THR A 780 3.74 -25.72 29.67
C THR A 780 4.91 -24.99 30.33
N GLY A 781 5.42 -25.56 31.41
CA GLY A 781 6.37 -24.85 32.26
C GLY A 781 7.70 -24.55 31.58
N SER A 782 8.20 -23.34 31.83
CA SER A 782 9.60 -23.01 31.59
C SER A 782 10.48 -23.71 32.63
N ILE A 783 11.78 -23.85 32.35
CA ILE A 783 12.75 -24.35 33.34
C ILE A 783 12.78 -23.49 34.62
N LEU A 784 12.45 -22.20 34.51
CA LEU A 784 12.33 -21.32 35.67
C LEU A 784 11.17 -21.70 36.58
N GLN A 785 10.07 -22.23 36.03
CA GLN A 785 8.97 -22.70 36.85
C GLN A 785 9.38 -23.89 37.72
N SER A 786 10.15 -24.84 37.17
CA SER A 786 10.71 -25.94 37.96
C SER A 786 11.70 -25.45 39.02
N PHE A 787 12.51 -24.43 38.70
CA PHE A 787 13.44 -23.84 39.66
C PHE A 787 12.71 -23.19 40.83
N HIS A 788 11.68 -22.36 40.57
CA HIS A 788 10.89 -21.73 41.62
C HIS A 788 10.15 -22.76 42.48
N GLN A 789 9.65 -23.85 41.89
CA GLN A 789 9.00 -24.93 42.64
C GLN A 789 9.99 -25.68 43.55
N THR A 790 11.20 -25.95 43.06
CA THR A 790 12.25 -26.57 43.88
C THR A 790 12.69 -25.63 45.00
N ALA A 791 12.97 -24.35 44.68
CA ALA A 791 13.33 -23.35 45.67
C ALA A 791 12.25 -23.20 46.74
N ALA A 792 10.98 -23.11 46.34
CA ALA A 792 9.84 -23.07 47.26
C ALA A 792 9.81 -24.27 48.23
N LYS A 793 10.05 -25.48 47.73
CA LYS A 793 10.13 -26.69 48.57
C LYS A 793 11.30 -26.62 49.55
N GLU A 794 12.47 -26.12 49.12
CA GLU A 794 13.65 -25.95 49.97
C GLU A 794 13.41 -24.95 51.11
N ILE A 795 12.66 -23.88 50.86
CA ILE A 795 12.27 -22.89 51.88
C ILE A 795 10.97 -23.26 52.63
N GLY A 796 10.45 -24.48 52.44
CA GLY A 796 9.35 -25.04 53.23
C GLY A 796 7.94 -24.68 52.76
N PHE A 797 7.77 -24.08 51.58
CA PHE A 797 6.45 -23.81 51.01
C PHE A 797 5.93 -24.99 50.17
N PRO A 798 4.67 -25.42 50.37
CA PRO A 798 4.10 -26.54 49.64
C PRO A 798 3.81 -26.17 48.17
N THR A 799 3.78 -27.21 47.33
CA THR A 799 3.16 -27.10 46.01
C THR A 799 1.67 -27.39 46.15
N VAL A 800 0.82 -26.45 45.75
CA VAL A 800 -0.65 -26.51 45.95
C VAL A 800 -1.39 -26.34 44.63
N ASP A 801 -2.65 -26.75 44.61
CA ASP A 801 -3.60 -26.34 43.57
C ASP A 801 -4.04 -24.89 43.88
N CYS A 802 -3.89 -23.96 42.92
CA CYS A 802 -4.33 -22.57 43.09
C CYS A 802 -5.84 -22.38 43.17
N ASN A 803 -6.62 -23.43 42.93
CA ASN A 803 -8.07 -23.41 43.00
C ASN A 803 -8.61 -24.36 44.09
N SER A 804 -7.75 -24.78 45.03
CA SER A 804 -8.17 -25.46 46.25
C SER A 804 -8.96 -24.53 47.19
N ASP A 805 -9.57 -25.13 48.22
CA ASP A 805 -10.20 -24.39 49.30
C ASP A 805 -9.17 -23.62 50.17
N ASP A 806 -7.92 -24.05 50.19
CA ASP A 806 -6.79 -23.34 50.82
C ASP A 806 -5.55 -23.26 49.87
N PRO A 807 -5.47 -22.24 49.00
CA PRO A 807 -4.44 -22.15 47.96
C PRO A 807 -3.13 -21.50 48.44
N ILE A 808 -2.75 -21.66 49.71
CA ILE A 808 -1.51 -21.07 50.26
C ILE A 808 -0.29 -21.92 49.86
N GLY A 809 0.48 -21.43 48.89
CA GLY A 809 1.71 -22.08 48.45
C GLY A 809 2.11 -21.69 47.04
N PHE A 810 2.94 -22.53 46.40
CA PHE A 810 3.34 -22.35 45.01
C PHE A 810 2.54 -23.30 44.12
N CYS A 811 2.03 -22.81 43.00
CA CYS A 811 1.23 -23.60 42.07
C CYS A 811 1.78 -23.50 40.66
N LYS A 812 1.33 -24.39 39.78
CA LYS A 812 1.43 -24.15 38.34
C LYS A 812 0.36 -23.14 37.92
N ASN A 813 0.74 -22.24 37.03
CA ASN A 813 -0.22 -21.32 36.45
C ASN A 813 -1.21 -22.07 35.56
N GLN A 814 -2.49 -21.72 35.66
CA GLN A 814 -3.57 -22.29 34.86
C GLN A 814 -4.22 -21.18 34.06
N MET A 815 -4.55 -21.46 32.80
CA MET A 815 -5.07 -20.46 31.88
C MET A 815 -6.39 -20.90 31.22
N ASN A 816 -7.30 -19.96 30.97
CA ASN A 816 -8.43 -20.21 30.08
C ASN A 816 -8.02 -20.10 28.62
N VAL A 817 -7.68 -21.23 28.01
CA VAL A 817 -7.25 -21.31 26.62
C VAL A 817 -7.87 -22.51 25.91
N LYS A 818 -8.21 -22.33 24.63
CA LYS A 818 -8.73 -23.38 23.76
C LYS A 818 -7.94 -23.36 22.46
N ASP A 819 -7.33 -24.48 22.11
CA ASP A 819 -6.49 -24.62 20.90
C ASP A 819 -5.39 -23.56 20.78
N GLY A 820 -4.75 -23.21 21.92
CA GLY A 820 -3.70 -22.19 21.99
C GLY A 820 -4.20 -20.74 21.94
N LYS A 821 -5.51 -20.54 21.74
CA LYS A 821 -6.15 -19.23 21.71
C LYS A 821 -6.81 -18.86 23.03
N ARG A 822 -6.97 -17.57 23.23
CA ARG A 822 -7.71 -16.97 24.34
C ARG A 822 -9.14 -17.54 24.39
N CYS A 823 -9.53 -18.09 25.54
CA CYS A 823 -10.89 -18.56 25.78
C CYS A 823 -11.66 -17.52 26.60
N SER A 824 -11.91 -16.35 26.00
CA SER A 824 -12.70 -15.28 26.62
C SER A 824 -14.16 -15.69 26.84
N THR A 825 -14.84 -15.02 27.76
CA THR A 825 -16.28 -15.26 28.01
C THR A 825 -17.14 -14.99 26.77
N SER A 826 -16.74 -14.06 25.91
CA SER A 826 -17.34 -13.88 24.59
C SER A 826 -17.10 -15.09 23.70
N THR A 827 -15.84 -15.48 23.53
CA THR A 827 -15.41 -16.55 22.61
C THR A 827 -16.03 -17.90 22.95
N CYS A 828 -15.93 -18.29 24.21
CA CYS A 828 -16.26 -19.63 24.65
C CYS A 828 -17.68 -19.76 25.21
N TYR A 829 -18.28 -18.66 25.68
CA TYR A 829 -19.59 -18.69 26.35
C TYR A 829 -20.70 -18.05 25.53
N LEU A 830 -20.53 -16.78 25.13
CA LEU A 830 -21.58 -16.02 24.43
C LEU A 830 -21.76 -16.46 22.98
N ARG A 831 -20.66 -16.67 22.26
CA ARG A 831 -20.71 -16.96 20.81
C ARG A 831 -21.57 -18.18 20.46
N PRO A 832 -21.47 -19.32 21.17
CA PRO A 832 -22.34 -20.47 20.93
C PRO A 832 -23.85 -20.16 21.06
N ALA A 833 -24.22 -19.08 21.77
CA ALA A 833 -25.60 -18.71 22.02
C ALA A 833 -26.12 -17.59 21.10
N LEU A 834 -25.28 -16.98 20.26
CA LEU A 834 -25.68 -15.84 19.41
C LEU A 834 -26.71 -16.19 18.33
N GLU A 835 -26.88 -17.47 18.00
CA GLU A 835 -27.89 -17.94 17.04
C GLU A 835 -29.30 -18.01 17.64
N ARG A 836 -29.43 -17.84 18.97
CA ARG A 836 -30.73 -17.87 19.64
C ARG A 836 -31.53 -16.63 19.27
N HIS A 837 -32.76 -16.84 18.77
CA HIS A 837 -33.64 -15.76 18.30
C HIS A 837 -34.04 -14.75 19.39
N ASN A 838 -34.00 -15.16 20.66
CA ASN A 838 -34.33 -14.35 21.82
C ASN A 838 -33.11 -13.62 22.43
N LEU A 839 -31.90 -13.74 21.86
CA LEU A 839 -30.70 -13.04 22.31
C LEU A 839 -30.24 -12.02 21.26
N GLN A 840 -30.23 -10.74 21.65
CA GLN A 840 -29.75 -9.65 20.82
C GLN A 840 -28.56 -8.96 21.48
N VAL A 841 -27.59 -8.55 20.66
CA VAL A 841 -26.36 -7.92 21.11
C VAL A 841 -26.07 -6.68 20.25
N SER A 842 -25.81 -5.51 20.85
CA SER A 842 -25.70 -4.24 20.12
C SER A 842 -24.38 -3.50 20.33
N LEU A 843 -23.57 -3.34 19.26
CA LEU A 843 -22.26 -2.67 19.37
C LEU A 843 -22.46 -1.16 19.48
N ARG A 844 -21.36 -0.49 19.75
CA ARG A 844 -21.19 0.97 19.81
C ARG A 844 -22.18 1.63 20.76
N SER A 845 -22.70 0.86 21.74
CA SER A 845 -23.83 1.20 22.61
C SER A 845 -23.39 1.45 24.06
N ARG A 846 -22.88 2.64 24.34
CA ARG A 846 -22.47 3.02 25.70
C ARG A 846 -23.70 3.41 26.52
N VAL A 847 -24.10 2.57 27.47
CA VAL A 847 -25.13 2.92 28.46
C VAL A 847 -24.64 4.08 29.31
N THR A 848 -25.46 5.11 29.43
CA THR A 848 -25.16 6.32 30.21
C THR A 848 -26.00 6.41 31.48
N LYS A 849 -27.21 5.84 31.48
CA LYS A 849 -28.15 5.98 32.59
C LYS A 849 -29.20 4.87 32.61
N VAL A 850 -29.63 4.46 33.79
CA VAL A 850 -30.82 3.64 34.03
C VAL A 850 -32.05 4.54 34.16
N LEU A 851 -33.10 4.19 33.43
CA LEU A 851 -34.41 4.84 33.54
C LEU A 851 -35.14 4.24 34.73
N ILE A 852 -35.50 5.09 35.70
CA ILE A 852 -36.13 4.67 36.95
C ILE A 852 -37.46 5.39 37.11
N ARG A 853 -38.53 4.63 37.34
CA ARG A 853 -39.88 5.10 37.65
C ARG A 853 -40.37 4.40 38.91
N SER A 854 -40.80 5.16 39.92
CA SER A 854 -41.30 4.63 41.20
C SER A 854 -40.36 3.58 41.83
N ASN A 855 -39.06 3.88 41.88
CA ASN A 855 -37.99 3.00 42.35
C ASN A 855 -37.82 1.67 41.60
N LYS A 856 -38.42 1.50 40.42
CA LYS A 856 -38.18 0.38 39.51
C LYS A 856 -37.37 0.81 38.30
N ALA A 857 -36.38 0.01 37.92
CA ALA A 857 -35.70 0.16 36.64
C ALA A 857 -36.66 -0.24 35.52
N VAL A 858 -36.87 0.65 34.55
CA VAL A 858 -37.81 0.44 33.42
C VAL A 858 -37.11 0.42 32.07
N GLY A 859 -35.79 0.59 32.04
CA GLY A 859 -35.00 0.68 30.83
C GLY A 859 -33.69 1.41 31.02
N VAL A 860 -33.03 1.74 29.91
CA VAL A 860 -31.76 2.46 29.89
C VAL A 860 -31.73 3.53 28.81
N GLU A 861 -30.91 4.54 29.05
CA GLU A 861 -30.43 5.49 28.05
C GLU A 861 -29.00 5.13 27.67
N PHE A 862 -28.71 5.19 26.37
CA PHE A 862 -27.39 4.84 25.84
C PHE A 862 -27.05 5.71 24.63
N ILE A 863 -25.75 5.82 24.34
CA ILE A 863 -25.23 6.49 23.14
C ILE A 863 -24.84 5.41 22.14
N LYS A 864 -25.34 5.54 20.91
CA LYS A 864 -24.96 4.72 19.77
C LYS A 864 -24.78 5.61 18.54
N ASP A 865 -23.61 5.50 17.91
CA ASP A 865 -23.23 6.29 16.72
C ASP A 865 -23.40 7.80 16.96
N GLY A 866 -22.92 8.29 18.11
CA GLY A 866 -23.03 9.67 18.56
C GLY A 866 -24.45 10.11 18.97
N LYS A 867 -25.48 9.27 18.78
CA LYS A 867 -26.87 9.60 19.08
C LYS A 867 -27.34 8.99 20.38
N ARG A 868 -28.03 9.79 21.19
CA ARG A 868 -28.67 9.34 22.43
C ARG A 868 -29.96 8.59 22.11
N ARG A 869 -30.09 7.39 22.63
CA ARG A 869 -31.23 6.49 22.46
C ARG A 869 -31.73 6.00 23.82
N ARG A 870 -32.97 5.51 23.85
CA ARG A 870 -33.58 4.90 25.03
C ARG A 870 -34.23 3.58 24.64
N ILE A 871 -34.18 2.62 25.54
CA ILE A 871 -34.87 1.34 25.39
C ILE A 871 -35.47 0.94 26.73
N LEU A 872 -36.65 0.33 26.68
CA LEU A 872 -37.37 -0.12 27.86
C LEU A 872 -37.09 -1.60 28.11
N ALA A 873 -37.06 -1.99 29.39
CA ALA A 873 -36.96 -3.37 29.82
C ALA A 873 -38.26 -3.77 30.52
N LYS A 874 -38.83 -4.91 30.12
CA LYS A 874 -40.10 -5.41 30.68
C LYS A 874 -39.92 -5.99 32.08
N HIS A 875 -38.79 -6.66 32.33
CA HIS A 875 -38.51 -7.35 33.58
C HIS A 875 -37.45 -6.59 34.39
N GLU A 876 -36.20 -6.65 33.94
CA GLU A 876 -35.06 -6.13 34.71
C GLU A 876 -34.03 -5.43 33.83
N VAL A 877 -33.22 -4.57 34.47
CA VAL A 877 -32.00 -4.01 33.89
C VAL A 877 -30.83 -4.54 34.69
N ILE A 878 -29.97 -5.33 34.05
CA ILE A 878 -28.78 -5.91 34.67
C ILE A 878 -27.56 -5.07 34.27
N LEU A 879 -26.86 -4.52 35.26
CA LEU A 879 -25.66 -3.71 35.04
C LEU A 879 -24.39 -4.56 35.06
N SER A 880 -23.85 -4.85 33.88
CA SER A 880 -22.64 -5.66 33.71
C SER A 880 -21.50 -4.88 33.02
N ALA A 881 -21.34 -3.59 33.30
CA ALA A 881 -20.38 -2.70 32.62
C ALA A 881 -18.98 -2.69 33.28
N GLY A 882 -18.75 -3.60 34.23
CA GLY A 882 -17.56 -3.64 35.09
C GLY A 882 -17.65 -2.69 36.28
N PHE A 883 -16.74 -2.86 37.26
CA PHE A 883 -16.88 -2.23 38.58
C PHE A 883 -16.89 -0.69 38.54
N ILE A 884 -16.08 -0.06 37.66
CA ILE A 884 -16.05 1.39 37.49
C ILE A 884 -17.33 1.88 36.83
N SER A 885 -17.61 1.37 35.62
CA SER A 885 -18.71 1.88 34.80
C SER A 885 -20.08 1.59 35.41
N SER A 886 -20.29 0.43 36.04
CA SER A 886 -21.58 0.10 36.69
C SER A 886 -21.87 1.08 37.84
N ALA A 887 -20.88 1.40 38.68
CA ALA A 887 -21.03 2.40 39.74
C ALA A 887 -21.32 3.80 39.17
N GLN A 888 -20.60 4.20 38.11
CA GLN A 888 -20.84 5.48 37.44
C GLN A 888 -22.23 5.57 36.81
N ILE A 889 -22.71 4.51 36.14
CA ILE A 889 -24.05 4.47 35.55
C ILE A 889 -25.12 4.63 36.64
N LEU A 890 -24.98 3.94 37.77
CA LEU A 890 -25.89 4.12 38.92
C LEU A 890 -25.87 5.57 39.42
N MET A 891 -24.70 6.17 39.62
CA MET A 891 -24.58 7.56 40.06
C MET A 891 -25.22 8.53 39.06
N LEU A 892 -24.95 8.38 37.76
CA LEU A 892 -25.60 9.14 36.67
C LEU A 892 -27.12 8.94 36.63
N SER A 893 -27.60 7.80 37.16
CA SER A 893 -29.01 7.47 37.32
C SER A 893 -29.70 8.17 38.50
N GLY A 894 -28.92 8.82 39.37
CA GLY A 894 -29.38 9.38 40.64
C GLY A 894 -29.38 8.36 41.78
N ILE A 895 -28.68 7.23 41.63
CA ILE A 895 -28.49 6.21 42.67
C ILE A 895 -27.05 6.26 43.16
N GLY A 896 -26.84 6.71 44.39
CA GLY A 896 -25.49 6.84 44.94
C GLY A 896 -25.44 7.78 46.14
N PRO A 897 -24.24 8.05 46.68
CA PRO A 897 -24.11 8.83 47.91
C PRO A 897 -24.64 10.24 47.70
N ARG A 898 -25.60 10.66 48.51
CA ARG A 898 -26.25 11.99 48.38
C ARG A 898 -25.25 13.13 48.20
N LYS A 899 -24.18 13.17 48.99
CA LYS A 899 -23.15 14.21 48.90
C LYS A 899 -22.48 14.26 47.53
N HIS A 900 -22.13 13.10 46.95
CA HIS A 900 -21.49 13.03 45.64
C HIS A 900 -22.46 13.46 44.52
N LEU A 901 -23.71 12.99 44.58
CA LEU A 901 -24.74 13.36 43.60
C LEU A 901 -25.04 14.86 43.62
N GLN A 902 -25.11 15.47 44.81
CA GLN A 902 -25.29 16.92 44.97
C GLN A 902 -24.12 17.71 44.38
N GLN A 903 -22.87 17.29 44.63
CA GLN A 903 -21.67 17.90 44.05
C GLN A 903 -21.69 17.86 42.50
N MET A 904 -22.15 16.76 41.93
CA MET A 904 -22.29 16.58 40.48
C MET A 904 -23.56 17.18 39.88
N LYS A 905 -24.41 17.84 40.70
CA LYS A 905 -25.71 18.39 40.30
C LYS A 905 -26.65 17.34 39.67
N ILE A 906 -26.57 16.10 40.14
CA ILE A 906 -27.44 14.99 39.71
C ILE A 906 -28.58 14.85 40.73
N PRO A 907 -29.86 14.85 40.30
CA PRO A 907 -30.98 14.65 41.21
C PRO A 907 -30.90 13.30 41.94
N LEU A 908 -30.96 13.34 43.27
CA LEU A 908 -31.01 12.15 44.11
C LEU A 908 -32.33 11.40 43.88
N LYS A 909 -32.24 10.11 43.54
CA LYS A 909 -33.37 9.18 43.52
C LYS A 909 -33.29 8.19 44.67
N VAL A 910 -32.12 7.61 44.89
CA VAL A 910 -31.88 6.63 45.95
C VAL A 910 -30.49 6.87 46.55
N ASP A 911 -30.45 6.97 47.88
CA ASP A 911 -29.21 7.22 48.64
C ASP A 911 -28.59 5.87 49.02
N LEU A 912 -27.55 5.47 48.29
CA LEU A 912 -26.83 4.21 48.48
C LEU A 912 -25.32 4.45 48.45
N PRO A 913 -24.49 3.65 49.13
CA PRO A 913 -23.03 3.81 49.17
C PRO A 913 -22.34 3.36 47.86
N VAL A 914 -22.92 3.69 46.70
CA VAL A 914 -22.40 3.32 45.38
C VAL A 914 -21.01 3.92 45.16
N GLY A 915 -20.08 3.08 44.71
CA GLY A 915 -18.68 3.48 44.45
C GLY A 915 -17.82 3.61 45.71
N GLN A 916 -18.37 3.31 46.89
CA GLN A 916 -17.58 3.08 48.10
C GLN A 916 -17.19 1.59 48.18
N ASN A 917 -16.22 1.25 49.04
CA ASN A 917 -15.74 -0.12 49.23
C ASN A 917 -15.14 -0.76 47.96
N LEU A 918 -14.52 0.06 47.11
CA LEU A 918 -13.80 -0.42 45.93
C LEU A 918 -12.38 -0.84 46.34
N TYR A 919 -12.07 -2.11 46.17
CA TYR A 919 -10.73 -2.66 46.39
C TYR A 919 -10.07 -2.99 45.05
N ASP A 920 -8.79 -2.64 44.94
CA ASP A 920 -7.91 -3.08 43.87
C ASP A 920 -6.55 -3.43 44.48
N HIS A 921 -5.73 -4.19 43.77
CA HIS A 921 -4.45 -4.67 44.25
C HIS A 921 -3.31 -3.80 43.71
N LEU A 922 -2.31 -3.53 44.56
CA LEU A 922 -1.05 -2.95 44.11
C LEU A 922 -0.14 -4.05 43.58
N LEU A 923 0.24 -3.95 42.32
CA LEU A 923 1.20 -4.85 41.70
C LEU A 923 2.60 -4.23 41.72
N PHE A 924 3.56 -4.92 42.32
CA PHE A 924 4.98 -4.57 42.27
C PHE A 924 5.73 -5.63 41.48
N ALA A 925 6.47 -5.21 40.45
CA ALA A 925 7.30 -6.12 39.67
C ALA A 925 8.71 -6.19 40.26
N VAL A 926 9.16 -7.40 40.59
CA VAL A 926 10.57 -7.68 40.93
C VAL A 926 11.19 -8.36 39.73
N GLN A 927 12.16 -7.71 39.10
CA GLN A 927 12.89 -8.24 37.94
C GLN A 927 14.32 -8.62 38.35
N TYR A 928 14.78 -9.79 37.90
CA TYR A 928 16.14 -10.28 38.12
C TYR A 928 16.66 -10.93 36.83
N ASN A 929 17.92 -10.68 36.51
CA ASN A 929 18.60 -11.28 35.36
C ASN A 929 19.22 -12.61 35.77
N ILE A 930 18.94 -13.66 35.01
CA ILE A 930 19.48 -15.00 35.27
C ILE A 930 20.57 -15.30 34.24
N THR A 931 21.82 -15.39 34.70
CA THR A 931 22.98 -15.81 33.89
C THR A 931 23.22 -17.30 34.11
N ALA A 932 22.57 -18.16 33.32
CA ALA A 932 22.78 -19.61 33.37
C ALA A 932 23.50 -20.12 32.10
N PRO A 933 24.45 -21.08 32.20
CA PRO A 933 25.06 -21.70 31.03
C PRO A 933 24.00 -22.54 30.29
N LEU A 934 23.72 -22.15 29.04
CA LEU A 934 22.73 -22.77 28.14
C LEU A 934 23.17 -24.18 27.71
N ASN A 935 23.08 -25.15 28.63
CA ASN A 935 23.02 -26.58 28.28
C ASN A 935 21.60 -27.11 28.53
N ILE A 936 20.63 -26.29 28.15
CA ILE A 936 19.21 -26.60 28.22
C ILE A 936 18.81 -27.11 26.84
N ASN A 937 18.47 -28.41 26.76
CA ASN A 937 17.99 -29.07 25.55
C ASN A 937 16.69 -28.42 25.04
N ASN A 938 16.79 -27.31 24.31
CA ASN A 938 15.68 -26.62 23.63
C ASN A 938 15.26 -27.39 22.37
N LYS A 939 14.70 -28.59 22.55
CA LYS A 939 14.03 -29.33 21.46
C LYS A 939 12.58 -28.89 21.22
N LYS A 940 12.10 -27.87 21.91
CA LYS A 940 10.81 -27.22 21.63
C LYS A 940 11.09 -25.75 21.37
N ALA A 941 10.71 -25.27 20.19
CA ALA A 941 10.81 -23.87 19.79
C ALA A 941 10.36 -22.95 20.92
N SER A 942 11.09 -21.86 21.14
CA SER A 942 10.74 -20.91 22.20
C SER A 942 9.34 -20.35 21.91
N GLU A 943 8.57 -20.05 22.96
CA GLU A 943 7.22 -19.47 22.81
C GLU A 943 7.19 -18.25 21.86
N PRO A 944 8.22 -17.37 21.84
CA PRO A 944 8.38 -16.33 20.82
C PRO A 944 8.48 -16.86 19.39
N ASP A 945 9.27 -17.91 19.13
CA ASP A 945 9.42 -18.51 17.79
C ASP A 945 8.10 -19.11 17.30
N ARG A 946 7.31 -19.71 18.20
CA ARG A 946 5.98 -20.27 17.87
C ARG A 946 4.91 -19.20 17.66
N ILE A 947 5.01 -18.10 18.39
CA ILE A 947 4.19 -16.90 18.15
C ILE A 947 4.53 -16.32 16.78
N LEU A 948 5.82 -16.25 16.42
CA LEU A 948 6.27 -15.81 15.10
C LEU A 948 5.85 -16.80 14.00
N GLU A 949 6.00 -18.11 14.19
CA GLU A 949 5.59 -19.15 13.23
C GLU A 949 4.06 -19.13 13.00
N TYR A 950 3.27 -18.94 14.05
CA TYR A 950 1.81 -18.74 13.93
C TYR A 950 1.47 -17.43 13.20
N ILE A 951 2.16 -16.33 13.53
CA ILE A 951 1.95 -15.01 12.90
C ILE A 951 2.34 -15.03 11.41
N PHE A 952 3.41 -15.74 11.02
CA PHE A 952 3.93 -15.75 9.66
C PHE A 952 3.34 -16.85 8.77
N ASN A 953 3.19 -18.06 9.30
CA ASN A 953 2.88 -19.25 8.51
C ASN A 953 1.51 -19.86 8.81
N ARG A 954 0.83 -19.38 9.86
CA ARG A 954 -0.44 -19.93 10.39
C ARG A 954 -0.38 -21.41 10.80
N GLU A 955 0.81 -21.93 11.08
CA GLU A 955 1.02 -23.25 11.68
C GLU A 955 1.82 -23.08 12.99
N GLY A 956 1.48 -23.89 14.00
CA GLY A 956 2.11 -23.84 15.33
C GLY A 956 1.13 -24.16 16.46
N LYS A 957 1.10 -25.43 16.91
CA LYS A 957 0.33 -25.88 18.09
C LYS A 957 1.08 -25.67 19.40
#